data_AF-A0A9Q1EV81-F1
#
_entry.id   AF-A0A9Q1EV81-F1
#
_cell.length_a   1.000
_cell.length_b   1.000
_cell.length_c   1.000
_cell.angle_alpha   90.00
_cell.angle_beta   90.00
_cell.angle_gamma   90.00
#
_symmetry.space_group_name_H-M   'P 1'
#
loop_
_entity.id
_entity.type
_entity.pdbx_description
1 polymer ?
#
loop_
_entity_poly.entity_id
_entity_poly.type
_entity_poly.pdbx_seq_one_letter_code
_entity_poly.pdbx_strand_id
1 'polypeptide(L)'
;MIDLRLPKKDDVLRFLDKGAVIPERSATVVVYHGSRAEIKEYSVGPLPNPKYHKDITQWKYGKDLPINDRTVTLGEYGLLFQFLHTEIFKKLSKILKESFGVQKDRSLNPFEGMPRGIQAGDRQTWLSFFRDMSGMYIHPVGFEVLVNHRSTNASEWRVEKLLYNGQYFESAEELIEKYNGGRINKIVYRKIANYASLKPKVKPTGFGPQQLYLQGKRFSVQNNQVLYLDWSFAFGLSSSTGMRVFDIRFKGERIAYELSVQEAMSVYGSITPGMMLTKFLDSSIGIGRFAHELTRGVDCPYTAVFLDTVRYIDINESKTFRNSICIFEHDTGRPLRRHFSDFFSNSYGGVANSVLVFRTITAIGNYDYIWDFIFYQSGSVEAKVHATGYISSSYKISGSLKYGHQVAENTIGNIHTHFINFKVDLDILGVENVFQTKDMKFVEEELPWLPGKKAFVPHLVEEQLETEEDAALRYGKKIPRYLHIASNQTNRWGHQRSYRLQVVSFTGDHLPDAAPEEKSMSWARYKVAITKYKDEEQTSSCLHGQNNMWTPAVDFSTFIADDESIVNEDLVAWVTTGFLHIPHAEDIPNTVTVGNGGGVILRPHNYFDNDPSVESPDAVYIHPDSTEECENNKMACLARDTCGHDLPPFTYNGFDGVMSRTTPACNSSHLHNALKRKHDNSSLVFADLTAGEYQQVRDYMWNQPDLHISHDAFAKPTENFIFMIDLRLPKKDDVLRFLDKGAVIPERSATVVVFHGSRAEIKEYSVGPLPNPKYHKDITQWKYGKDLPINDRTVTIGEYGLLFQFLHTEIFKKLSKILKESFGVQKDRSLNPFEGMPRGIQAGDRQTWVSYFRDMSGMYIHPVGFEVLVNHRSTNASQWRVEKLLYNGQYFESAEELIEKYNGGRINKIVYRKIANYASLKPKVKPTGFGPQQLYLQGKRFSVQNNQVLYLDWSFAFGLSSSTGMRVFDIRFKGERIAYELSVQEAMSVYGSITPGVMLTKFLDSSIGIGRFAHELTRGVDCPYTAVFLDTVRYIDINESKTFRNSICIFEHDTGRPLRRHFSDFFSNSYGGVANSVLVFRTITAIGNYDYIWDFIFYQSGSVEAKVHATGYISSSYKISGSLKYGHQVAENTIGNIHTHFINFKVDLDILGVENVFQTKDMKFVEEELPWLPGKKAFVPHLVEEQLETEEDSPLPSHREQPNQPLGAPTLLQAPGGQLHRRPSARCRA
;
A
#
# COMPACT_ATOMS: atom_id res chain seq x y z
N MET A 1 24.22 18.92 -22.95
CA MET A 1 23.97 18.65 -21.51
C MET A 1 25.30 18.50 -20.81
N ILE A 2 25.44 18.96 -19.57
CA ILE A 2 26.61 18.70 -18.71
C ILE A 2 26.09 18.16 -17.38
N ASP A 3 26.52 16.96 -17.00
CA ASP A 3 26.12 16.30 -15.74
C ASP A 3 27.31 15.55 -15.12
N LEU A 4 27.22 15.16 -13.85
CA LEU A 4 28.21 14.34 -13.18
C LEU A 4 28.30 12.96 -13.85
N ARG A 5 29.51 12.57 -14.26
CA ARG A 5 29.80 11.18 -14.63
C ARG A 5 30.10 10.41 -13.35
N LEU A 6 29.32 9.37 -13.08
CA LEU A 6 29.61 8.50 -11.95
C LEU A 6 30.94 7.77 -12.20
N PRO A 7 31.85 7.73 -11.21
CA PRO A 7 33.05 6.90 -11.27
C PRO A 7 32.69 5.40 -11.24
N LYS A 8 33.64 4.56 -11.62
CA LYS A 8 33.49 3.10 -11.55
C LYS A 8 33.23 2.65 -10.11
N LYS A 9 32.31 1.71 -9.91
CA LYS A 9 31.92 1.21 -8.58
C LYS A 9 33.13 0.69 -7.79
N ASP A 10 33.99 -0.13 -8.40
CA ASP A 10 35.18 -0.69 -7.75
C ASP A 10 36.14 0.41 -7.23
N ASP A 11 36.36 1.49 -8.00
CA ASP A 11 37.21 2.61 -7.55
C ASP A 11 36.58 3.34 -6.34
N VAL A 12 35.26 3.51 -6.35
CA VAL A 12 34.53 4.11 -5.22
C VAL A 12 34.60 3.23 -3.99
N LEU A 13 34.35 1.92 -4.12
CA LEU A 13 34.40 0.98 -3.00
C LEU A 13 35.81 0.91 -2.39
N ARG A 14 36.87 0.95 -3.21
CA ARG A 14 38.25 1.04 -2.70
C ARG A 14 38.49 2.33 -1.91
N PHE A 15 37.94 3.46 -2.34
CA PHE A 15 38.03 4.71 -1.59
C PHE A 15 37.25 4.65 -0.27
N LEU A 16 35.98 4.25 -0.32
CA LEU A 16 35.08 4.25 0.84
C LEU A 16 35.46 3.21 1.89
N ASP A 17 35.92 2.02 1.49
CA ASP A 17 36.09 0.89 2.40
C ASP A 17 37.56 0.51 2.64
N LYS A 18 38.47 0.86 1.72
CA LYS A 18 39.89 0.48 1.80
C LYS A 18 40.84 1.68 1.96
N GLY A 19 40.30 2.90 2.11
CA GLY A 19 41.10 4.11 2.28
C GLY A 19 41.98 4.46 1.07
N ALA A 20 41.59 4.01 -0.14
CA ALA A 20 42.27 4.39 -1.37
C ALA A 20 42.11 5.90 -1.64
N VAL A 21 42.74 6.40 -2.71
CA VAL A 21 42.56 7.80 -3.13
C VAL A 21 41.17 8.00 -3.70
N ILE A 22 40.56 9.17 -3.46
CA ILE A 22 39.27 9.53 -4.03
C ILE A 22 39.30 9.40 -5.57
N PRO A 23 38.29 8.74 -6.19
CA PRO A 23 38.26 8.61 -7.65
C PRO A 23 38.19 9.97 -8.33
N GLU A 24 38.74 10.02 -9.54
CA GLU A 24 38.73 11.25 -10.32
C GLU A 24 37.30 11.71 -10.60
N ARG A 25 37.00 12.96 -10.24
CA ARG A 25 35.70 13.57 -10.54
C ARG A 25 35.68 14.06 -11.99
N SER A 26 34.75 13.55 -12.79
CA SER A 26 34.57 13.95 -14.19
C SER A 26 33.10 14.25 -14.53
N ALA A 27 32.86 14.90 -15.66
CA ALA A 27 31.52 15.20 -16.17
C ALA A 27 31.23 14.43 -17.46
N THR A 28 29.96 14.09 -17.67
CA THR A 28 29.42 13.66 -18.96
C THR A 28 28.93 14.89 -19.71
N VAL A 29 29.45 15.12 -20.90
CA VAL A 29 29.10 16.24 -21.78
C VAL A 29 28.50 15.70 -23.07
N VAL A 30 27.20 15.96 -23.29
CA VAL A 30 26.49 15.59 -24.51
C VAL A 30 26.50 16.77 -25.48
N VAL A 31 27.02 16.54 -26.69
CA VAL A 31 27.17 17.53 -27.76
C VAL A 31 26.43 17.08 -29.01
N TYR A 32 25.60 17.95 -29.57
CA TYR A 32 24.93 17.76 -30.85
C TYR A 32 25.75 18.44 -31.95
N HIS A 33 26.39 17.66 -32.81
CA HIS A 33 27.20 18.16 -33.93
C HIS A 33 26.33 18.30 -35.17
N GLY A 34 25.54 19.38 -35.23
CA GLY A 34 24.60 19.62 -36.34
C GLY A 34 25.23 19.60 -37.74
N SER A 35 26.44 20.17 -37.90
CA SER A 35 27.16 20.18 -39.18
C SER A 35 27.67 18.80 -39.63
N ARG A 36 27.82 17.86 -38.70
CA ARG A 36 28.26 16.48 -38.96
C ARG A 36 27.12 15.47 -38.85
N ALA A 37 25.91 15.93 -38.54
CA ALA A 37 24.73 15.11 -38.33
C ALA A 37 24.92 13.94 -37.34
N GLU A 38 25.65 14.18 -36.24
CA GLU A 38 25.91 13.17 -35.19
C GLU A 38 25.74 13.72 -33.76
N ILE A 39 25.53 12.82 -32.80
CA ILE A 39 25.53 13.09 -31.36
C ILE A 39 26.74 12.41 -30.76
N LYS A 40 27.47 13.11 -29.88
CA LYS A 40 28.62 12.55 -29.16
C LYS A 40 28.53 12.83 -27.67
N GLU A 41 28.85 11.83 -26.87
CA GLU A 41 29.02 11.97 -25.42
C GLU A 41 30.51 11.94 -25.06
N TYR A 42 30.94 12.92 -24.27
CA TYR A 42 32.32 13.05 -23.82
C TYR A 42 32.43 12.90 -22.31
N SER A 43 33.47 12.22 -21.85
CA SER A 43 33.95 12.37 -20.47
C SER A 43 34.95 13.52 -20.40
N VAL A 44 34.73 14.48 -19.49
CA VAL A 44 35.57 15.67 -19.31
C VAL A 44 36.07 15.73 -17.87
N GLY A 45 37.39 15.82 -17.67
CA GLY A 45 38.00 15.78 -16.33
C GLY A 45 39.48 16.18 -16.31
N PRO A 46 40.14 16.16 -15.14
CA PRO A 46 39.53 16.11 -13.79
C PRO A 46 38.88 17.44 -13.41
N LEU A 47 37.75 17.41 -12.70
CA LEU A 47 37.16 18.61 -12.07
C LEU A 47 37.90 18.97 -10.78
N PRO A 48 38.00 20.26 -10.39
CA PRO A 48 37.32 21.43 -10.96
C PRO A 48 38.02 22.09 -12.17
N ASN A 49 39.25 21.69 -12.50
CA ASN A 49 40.05 22.28 -13.57
C ASN A 49 40.27 21.27 -14.71
N PRO A 50 39.29 21.07 -15.61
CA PRO A 50 39.34 20.01 -16.62
C PRO A 50 40.52 20.19 -17.57
N LYS A 51 41.22 19.09 -17.85
CA LYS A 51 42.43 19.05 -18.71
C LYS A 51 42.27 18.17 -19.94
N TYR A 52 41.28 17.28 -19.95
CA TYR A 52 41.01 16.38 -21.07
C TYR A 52 39.52 16.31 -21.38
N HIS A 53 39.22 15.85 -22.60
CA HIS A 53 37.93 15.30 -22.97
C HIS A 53 38.15 14.01 -23.77
N LYS A 54 37.28 13.01 -23.62
CA LYS A 54 37.34 11.73 -24.35
C LYS A 54 35.94 11.37 -24.85
N ASP A 55 35.81 11.09 -26.15
CA ASP A 55 34.57 10.53 -26.72
C ASP A 55 34.33 9.14 -26.14
N ILE A 56 33.16 8.93 -25.55
CA ILE A 56 32.74 7.66 -24.93
C ILE A 56 31.51 7.07 -25.60
N THR A 57 31.04 7.63 -26.71
CA THR A 57 29.80 7.22 -27.39
C THR A 57 29.81 5.73 -27.75
N GLN A 58 30.87 5.28 -28.43
CA GLN A 58 31.02 3.88 -28.84
C GLN A 58 31.20 2.93 -27.66
N TRP A 59 31.95 3.33 -26.62
CA TRP A 59 32.10 2.52 -25.41
C TRP A 59 30.76 2.35 -24.67
N LYS A 60 29.94 3.40 -24.62
CA LYS A 60 28.68 3.41 -23.87
C LYS A 60 27.52 2.73 -24.59
N TYR A 61 27.42 2.89 -25.91
CA TYR A 61 26.26 2.44 -26.69
C TYR A 61 26.59 1.36 -27.73
N GLY A 62 27.87 1.03 -27.95
CA GLY A 62 28.30 0.10 -29.01
C GLY A 62 28.01 0.57 -30.43
N LYS A 63 27.61 1.84 -30.62
CA LYS A 63 27.25 2.43 -31.91
C LYS A 63 27.39 3.95 -31.90
N ASP A 64 27.38 4.54 -33.09
CA ASP A 64 27.25 5.99 -33.26
C ASP A 64 25.78 6.41 -33.16
N LEU A 65 25.56 7.62 -32.66
CA LEU A 65 24.23 8.19 -32.48
C LEU A 65 23.94 9.22 -33.57
N PRO A 66 22.94 8.99 -34.44
CA PRO A 66 22.58 9.94 -35.47
C PRO A 66 21.90 11.18 -34.87
N ILE A 67 22.04 12.32 -35.53
CA ILE A 67 21.48 13.61 -35.03
C ILE A 67 19.96 13.59 -34.83
N ASN A 68 19.22 12.69 -35.49
CA ASN A 68 17.76 12.63 -35.37
C ASN A 68 17.28 12.00 -34.07
N ASP A 69 18.17 11.33 -33.32
CA ASP A 69 17.84 10.72 -32.02
C ASP A 69 17.81 11.78 -30.90
N ARG A 70 18.29 12.99 -31.18
CA ARG A 70 18.35 14.10 -30.22
C ARG A 70 16.97 14.51 -29.75
N THR A 71 16.89 14.92 -28.48
CA THR A 71 15.73 15.65 -27.96
C THR A 71 15.51 16.97 -28.71
N VAL A 72 14.26 17.46 -28.80
CA VAL A 72 14.00 18.79 -29.39
C VAL A 72 14.49 19.84 -28.40
N THR A 73 15.31 20.75 -28.91
CA THR A 73 15.88 21.85 -28.12
C THR A 73 14.94 23.04 -28.10
N LEU A 74 15.12 23.95 -27.13
CA LEU A 74 14.41 25.24 -27.12
C LEU A 74 14.55 25.99 -28.45
N GLY A 75 15.73 25.92 -29.08
CA GLY A 75 15.95 26.52 -30.40
C GLY A 75 15.13 25.87 -31.52
N GLU A 76 15.03 24.54 -31.51
CA GLU A 76 14.24 23.79 -32.49
C GLU A 76 12.73 24.02 -32.31
N TYR A 77 12.21 24.12 -31.07
CA TYR A 77 10.84 24.57 -30.81
C TYR A 77 10.60 25.99 -31.36
N GLY A 78 11.54 26.92 -31.15
CA GLY A 78 11.44 28.28 -31.67
C GLY A 78 11.27 28.31 -33.21
N LEU A 79 12.08 27.53 -33.92
CA LEU A 79 11.98 27.37 -35.37
C LEU A 79 10.68 26.68 -35.78
N LEU A 80 10.24 25.66 -35.04
CA LEU A 80 9.01 24.91 -35.32
C LEU A 80 7.78 25.79 -35.19
N PHE A 81 7.71 26.62 -34.16
CA PHE A 81 6.61 27.57 -33.97
C PHE A 81 6.63 28.68 -35.03
N GLN A 82 7.80 29.16 -35.44
CA GLN A 82 7.92 30.10 -36.56
C GLN A 82 7.46 29.50 -37.89
N PHE A 83 7.84 28.24 -38.15
CA PHE A 83 7.42 27.48 -39.33
C PHE A 83 5.89 27.29 -39.34
N LEU A 84 5.31 26.79 -38.26
CA LEU A 84 3.86 26.67 -38.11
C LEU A 84 3.13 28.00 -38.27
N HIS A 85 3.68 29.08 -37.72
CA HIS A 85 3.06 30.39 -37.85
C HIS A 85 2.97 30.81 -39.34
N THR A 86 4.05 30.58 -40.08
CA THR A 86 4.16 30.99 -41.49
C THR A 86 3.34 30.09 -42.42
N GLU A 87 3.49 28.77 -42.29
CA GLU A 87 2.87 27.81 -43.21
C GLU A 87 1.42 27.47 -42.86
N ILE A 88 1.02 27.58 -41.59
CA ILE A 88 -0.32 27.21 -41.13
C ILE A 88 -1.11 28.43 -40.65
N PHE A 89 -0.64 29.13 -39.60
CA PHE A 89 -1.49 30.12 -38.92
C PHE A 89 -1.82 31.33 -39.81
N LYS A 90 -0.87 31.80 -40.62
CA LYS A 90 -1.13 32.88 -41.59
C LYS A 90 -2.13 32.45 -42.66
N LYS A 91 -1.94 31.27 -43.27
CA LYS A 91 -2.80 30.75 -44.34
C LYS A 91 -4.23 30.45 -43.84
N LEU A 92 -4.36 29.88 -42.65
CA LEU A 92 -5.64 29.46 -42.07
C LEU A 92 -6.29 30.51 -41.15
N SER A 93 -5.84 31.77 -41.18
CA SER A 93 -6.27 32.84 -40.26
C SER A 93 -7.80 32.96 -40.11
N LYS A 94 -8.55 32.86 -41.21
CA LYS A 94 -10.02 32.85 -41.20
C LYS A 94 -10.60 31.66 -40.41
N ILE A 95 -10.12 30.45 -40.70
CA ILE A 95 -10.60 29.21 -40.06
C ILE A 95 -10.25 29.21 -38.57
N LEU A 96 -9.01 29.56 -38.23
CA LEU A 96 -8.55 29.61 -36.83
C LEU A 96 -9.35 30.63 -36.00
N LYS A 97 -9.72 31.77 -36.60
CA LYS A 97 -10.58 32.77 -35.97
C LYS A 97 -12.01 32.26 -35.78
N GLU A 98 -12.63 31.71 -36.82
CA GLU A 98 -14.03 31.24 -36.78
C GLU A 98 -14.21 30.01 -35.86
N SER A 99 -13.25 29.06 -35.90
CA SER A 99 -13.35 27.80 -35.18
C SER A 99 -12.79 27.83 -33.77
N PHE A 100 -11.71 28.57 -33.54
CA PHE A 100 -10.98 28.54 -32.27
C PHE A 100 -10.84 29.90 -31.60
N GLY A 101 -11.33 30.97 -32.24
CA GLY A 101 -11.32 32.31 -31.67
C GLY A 101 -9.92 32.95 -31.64
N VAL A 102 -9.00 32.50 -32.51
CA VAL A 102 -7.65 33.06 -32.62
C VAL A 102 -7.73 34.52 -33.08
N GLN A 103 -7.05 35.40 -32.35
CA GLN A 103 -6.99 36.85 -32.56
C GLN A 103 -5.59 37.35 -32.18
N LYS A 104 -5.34 38.66 -32.27
CA LYS A 104 -4.01 39.25 -32.00
C LYS A 104 -3.51 38.97 -30.57
N ASP A 105 -4.43 38.88 -29.61
CA ASP A 105 -4.20 38.69 -28.17
C ASP A 105 -4.51 37.27 -27.68
N ARG A 106 -4.92 36.35 -28.58
CA ARG A 106 -5.32 34.98 -28.23
C ARG A 106 -4.89 34.01 -29.31
N SER A 107 -4.05 33.05 -28.96
CA SER A 107 -3.56 32.00 -29.86
C SER A 107 -3.97 30.60 -29.38
N LEU A 108 -3.42 29.59 -30.03
CA LEU A 108 -3.46 28.19 -29.61
C LEU A 108 -2.07 27.77 -29.16
N ASN A 109 -2.02 26.92 -28.13
CA ASN A 109 -0.79 26.35 -27.63
C ASN A 109 -0.59 24.96 -28.26
N PRO A 110 0.58 24.68 -28.86
CA PRO A 110 0.89 23.37 -29.40
C PRO A 110 1.32 22.40 -28.29
N PHE A 111 0.95 21.13 -28.47
CA PHE A 111 1.41 19.99 -27.68
C PHE A 111 1.86 18.91 -28.66
N GLU A 112 3.03 18.33 -28.44
CA GLU A 112 3.61 17.36 -29.36
C GLU A 112 3.33 15.92 -28.98
N GLY A 113 3.04 15.09 -29.98
CA GLY A 113 3.07 13.63 -29.85
C GLY A 113 4.47 13.07 -30.02
N MET A 114 4.79 12.00 -29.30
CA MET A 114 6.04 11.25 -29.38
C MET A 114 5.74 9.74 -29.38
N PRO A 115 6.47 8.86 -30.10
CA PRO A 115 7.67 9.13 -30.89
C PRO A 115 7.37 9.93 -32.16
N ARG A 116 8.44 10.44 -32.79
CA ARG A 116 8.37 11.36 -33.93
C ARG A 116 8.44 10.62 -35.26
N GLY A 117 7.48 9.74 -35.51
CA GLY A 117 7.41 8.92 -36.72
C GLY A 117 6.95 7.50 -36.41
N ILE A 118 7.17 6.59 -37.34
CA ILE A 118 6.78 5.16 -37.18
C ILE A 118 7.92 4.17 -37.46
N GLN A 119 9.13 4.67 -37.74
CA GLN A 119 10.33 3.87 -38.00
C GLN A 119 11.61 4.65 -37.68
N ALA A 120 12.74 3.94 -37.53
CA ALA A 120 14.04 4.53 -37.22
C ALA A 120 14.45 5.63 -38.22
N GLY A 121 14.96 6.75 -37.69
CA GLY A 121 15.44 7.89 -38.49
C GLY A 121 14.36 8.87 -38.95
N ASP A 122 13.08 8.57 -38.73
CA ASP A 122 12.00 9.53 -38.89
C ASP A 122 12.14 10.68 -37.88
N ARG A 123 11.60 11.84 -38.25
CA ARG A 123 11.43 12.99 -37.36
C ARG A 123 10.21 13.80 -37.82
N GLN A 124 9.06 13.15 -37.72
CA GLN A 124 7.75 13.66 -38.08
C GLN A 124 6.90 13.77 -36.82
N THR A 125 6.44 14.98 -36.49
CA THR A 125 5.72 15.22 -35.24
C THR A 125 4.30 15.68 -35.53
N TRP A 126 3.33 14.96 -34.99
CA TRP A 126 1.98 15.47 -34.85
C TRP A 126 1.94 16.49 -33.71
N LEU A 127 1.45 17.69 -34.03
CA LEU A 127 1.23 18.77 -33.09
C LEU A 127 -0.27 18.95 -32.91
N SER A 128 -0.77 18.59 -31.73
CA SER A 128 -2.14 18.86 -31.30
C SER A 128 -2.22 20.26 -30.72
N PHE A 129 -3.31 20.98 -30.98
CA PHE A 129 -3.46 22.35 -30.50
C PHE A 129 -4.49 22.44 -29.37
N PHE A 130 -4.24 23.35 -28.43
CA PHE A 130 -5.06 23.58 -27.25
C PHE A 130 -5.39 25.07 -27.13
N ARG A 131 -6.49 25.41 -26.46
CA ARG A 131 -6.80 26.82 -26.16
C ARG A 131 -5.76 27.40 -25.21
N ASP A 132 -5.36 28.63 -25.44
CA ASP A 132 -4.46 29.37 -24.55
C ASP A 132 -5.18 29.75 -23.24
N MET A 133 -5.17 28.82 -22.29
CA MET A 133 -5.82 28.88 -21.00
C MET A 133 -4.94 28.17 -19.95
N SER A 134 -4.99 28.61 -18.69
CA SER A 134 -4.34 27.90 -17.58
C SER A 134 -4.84 26.46 -17.51
N GLY A 135 -3.92 25.50 -17.44
CA GLY A 135 -4.22 24.07 -17.56
C GLY A 135 -4.61 23.67 -18.99
N MET A 136 -3.85 24.14 -19.99
CA MET A 136 -4.17 23.97 -21.40
C MET A 136 -4.47 22.52 -21.81
N TYR A 137 -3.87 21.54 -21.14
CA TYR A 137 -3.97 20.11 -21.44
C TYR A 137 -5.39 19.54 -21.40
N ILE A 138 -6.36 20.25 -20.82
CA ILE A 138 -7.78 19.86 -20.78
C ILE A 138 -8.62 20.68 -21.79
N HIS A 139 -8.00 21.50 -22.64
CA HIS A 139 -8.70 22.34 -23.62
C HIS A 139 -8.30 22.03 -25.07
N PRO A 140 -8.32 20.75 -25.52
CA PRO A 140 -7.91 20.39 -26.87
C PRO A 140 -8.83 21.06 -27.88
N VAL A 141 -8.26 21.47 -29.00
CA VAL A 141 -9.03 21.85 -30.18
C VAL A 141 -8.92 20.73 -31.20
N GLY A 142 -10.00 20.46 -31.94
CA GLY A 142 -10.03 19.41 -32.95
C GLY A 142 -9.21 19.76 -34.19
N PHE A 143 -7.99 20.26 -34.02
CA PHE A 143 -7.05 20.65 -35.07
C PHE A 143 -5.65 20.15 -34.72
N GLU A 144 -5.03 19.41 -35.63
CA GLU A 144 -3.68 18.86 -35.48
C GLU A 144 -2.89 18.99 -36.79
N VAL A 145 -1.56 19.12 -36.71
CA VAL A 145 -0.69 19.27 -37.88
C VAL A 145 0.48 18.30 -37.78
N LEU A 146 0.73 17.55 -38.85
CA LEU A 146 1.91 16.71 -38.98
C LEU A 146 3.03 17.49 -39.67
N VAL A 147 4.13 17.71 -38.97
CA VAL A 147 5.31 18.43 -39.48
C VAL A 147 6.48 17.48 -39.63
N ASN A 148 7.11 17.46 -40.81
CA ASN A 148 8.39 16.82 -41.01
C ASN A 148 9.52 17.83 -40.78
N HIS A 149 10.26 17.63 -39.69
CA HIS A 149 11.39 18.47 -39.29
C HIS A 149 12.70 17.67 -39.21
N ARG A 150 12.81 16.63 -40.05
CA ARG A 150 13.99 15.76 -40.13
C ARG A 150 15.27 16.48 -40.56
N SER A 151 15.17 17.44 -41.48
CA SER A 151 16.35 18.18 -41.93
C SER A 151 16.86 19.08 -40.82
N THR A 152 18.19 19.16 -40.66
CA THR A 152 18.81 20.17 -39.80
C THR A 152 18.65 21.59 -40.36
N ASN A 153 18.22 21.72 -41.62
CA ASN A 153 17.87 22.97 -42.27
C ASN A 153 16.36 23.21 -42.21
N ALA A 154 15.93 24.20 -41.41
CA ALA A 154 14.51 24.51 -41.20
C ALA A 154 13.77 24.94 -42.48
N SER A 155 14.49 25.40 -43.52
CA SER A 155 13.89 25.74 -44.82
C SER A 155 13.42 24.52 -45.62
N GLU A 156 13.85 23.31 -45.27
CA GLU A 156 13.44 22.06 -45.92
C GLU A 156 12.28 21.37 -45.18
N TRP A 157 11.79 21.97 -44.10
CA TRP A 157 10.66 21.44 -43.35
C TRP A 157 9.37 21.58 -44.14
N ARG A 158 8.44 20.65 -43.92
CA ARG A 158 7.15 20.63 -44.62
C ARG A 158 6.02 20.16 -43.73
N VAL A 159 4.82 20.63 -44.04
CA VAL A 159 3.57 20.09 -43.50
C VAL A 159 3.20 18.88 -44.35
N GLU A 160 3.06 17.71 -43.72
CA GLU A 160 2.73 16.46 -44.41
C GLU A 160 1.22 16.18 -44.40
N LYS A 161 0.53 16.62 -43.34
CA LYS A 161 -0.90 16.35 -43.14
C LYS A 161 -1.51 17.35 -42.16
N LEU A 162 -2.81 17.57 -42.28
CA LEU A 162 -3.61 18.27 -41.27
C LEU A 162 -4.80 17.40 -40.86
N LEU A 163 -5.21 17.53 -39.61
CA LEU A 163 -6.49 17.03 -39.10
C LEU A 163 -7.35 18.21 -38.69
N TYR A 164 -8.60 18.24 -39.13
CA TYR A 164 -9.61 19.17 -38.63
C TYR A 164 -10.94 18.43 -38.40
N ASN A 165 -11.43 18.48 -37.16
CA ASN A 165 -12.69 17.86 -36.72
C ASN A 165 -12.83 16.37 -37.11
N GLY A 166 -11.76 15.61 -36.95
CA GLY A 166 -11.71 14.18 -37.29
C GLY A 166 -11.54 13.85 -38.77
N GLN A 167 -11.36 14.85 -39.64
CA GLN A 167 -11.09 14.67 -41.07
C GLN A 167 -9.65 15.06 -41.41
N TYR A 168 -9.02 14.30 -42.31
CA TYR A 168 -7.65 14.53 -42.77
C TYR A 168 -7.61 15.36 -44.06
N PHE A 169 -6.56 16.15 -44.21
CA PHE A 169 -6.30 17.01 -45.38
C PHE A 169 -4.82 16.93 -45.75
N GLU A 170 -4.52 16.94 -47.05
CA GLU A 170 -3.15 16.91 -47.58
C GLU A 170 -2.45 18.26 -47.43
N SER A 171 -3.20 19.37 -47.47
CA SER A 171 -2.63 20.71 -47.35
C SER A 171 -3.57 21.74 -46.71
N ALA A 172 -3.01 22.89 -46.32
CA ALA A 172 -3.78 24.01 -45.81
C ALA A 172 -4.77 24.55 -46.87
N GLU A 173 -4.37 24.55 -48.13
CA GLU A 173 -5.17 25.00 -49.27
C GLU A 173 -6.39 24.10 -49.50
N GLU A 174 -6.24 22.78 -49.40
CA GLU A 174 -7.35 21.83 -49.49
C GLU A 174 -8.37 22.06 -48.36
N LEU A 175 -7.89 22.27 -47.12
CA LEU A 175 -8.75 22.59 -45.99
C LEU A 175 -9.51 23.90 -46.24
N ILE A 176 -8.86 24.93 -46.77
CA ILE A 176 -9.51 26.21 -47.13
C ILE A 176 -10.62 26.00 -48.16
N GLU A 177 -10.34 25.25 -49.24
CA GLU A 177 -11.32 24.98 -50.30
C GLU A 177 -12.56 24.28 -49.73
N LYS A 178 -12.36 23.17 -49.01
CA LYS A 178 -13.45 22.37 -48.43
C LYS A 178 -14.21 23.13 -47.34
N TYR A 179 -13.53 23.93 -46.52
CA TYR A 179 -14.14 24.77 -45.47
C TYR A 179 -15.03 25.87 -46.05
N ASN A 180 -14.55 26.58 -47.09
CA ASN A 180 -15.33 27.64 -47.74
C ASN A 180 -16.47 27.07 -48.58
N GLY A 181 -16.28 25.90 -49.19
CA GLY A 181 -17.30 25.20 -49.97
C GLY A 181 -18.40 24.54 -49.14
N GLY A 182 -18.36 24.62 -47.80
CA GLY A 182 -19.36 24.02 -46.91
C GLY A 182 -19.37 22.49 -46.92
N ARG A 183 -18.28 21.85 -47.36
CA ARG A 183 -18.17 20.39 -47.52
C ARG A 183 -17.72 19.67 -46.24
N ILE A 184 -17.50 20.40 -45.14
CA ILE A 184 -17.02 19.86 -43.86
C ILE A 184 -17.81 20.43 -42.69
N ASN A 185 -17.92 19.64 -41.61
CA ASN A 185 -18.55 20.07 -40.37
C ASN A 185 -17.64 21.03 -39.62
N LYS A 186 -18.05 22.29 -39.51
CA LYS A 186 -17.25 23.35 -38.88
C LYS A 186 -17.32 23.26 -37.36
N ILE A 187 -16.16 23.34 -36.71
CA ILE A 187 -16.06 23.71 -35.30
C ILE A 187 -16.35 25.22 -35.24
N VAL A 188 -17.20 25.64 -34.31
CA VAL A 188 -17.55 27.05 -34.09
C VAL A 188 -17.02 27.47 -32.73
N TYR A 189 -16.26 28.57 -32.70
CA TYR A 189 -15.72 29.08 -31.45
C TYR A 189 -16.84 29.49 -30.49
N ARG A 190 -16.75 28.98 -29.26
CA ARG A 190 -17.57 29.40 -28.12
C ARG A 190 -16.67 29.70 -26.94
N LYS A 191 -16.97 30.79 -26.23
CA LYS A 191 -16.31 31.08 -24.96
C LYS A 191 -16.78 30.07 -23.92
N ILE A 192 -15.83 29.43 -23.23
CA ILE A 192 -16.09 28.43 -22.18
C ILE A 192 -15.47 28.88 -20.86
N ALA A 193 -15.95 28.33 -19.75
CA ALA A 193 -15.32 28.50 -18.44
C ALA A 193 -14.00 27.71 -18.36
N ASN A 194 -13.01 28.20 -17.61
CA ASN A 194 -11.79 27.45 -17.37
C ASN A 194 -11.97 26.44 -16.24
N TYR A 195 -12.42 25.23 -16.56
CA TYR A 195 -12.52 24.13 -15.60
C TYR A 195 -11.15 23.58 -15.15
N ALA A 196 -10.08 23.86 -15.89
CA ALA A 196 -8.71 23.46 -15.55
C ALA A 196 -8.03 24.42 -14.56
N SER A 197 -8.63 25.57 -14.22
CA SER A 197 -8.04 26.54 -13.30
C SER A 197 -7.81 25.97 -11.88
N LEU A 198 -6.58 26.10 -11.37
CA LEU A 198 -6.22 25.71 -10.00
C LEU A 198 -6.50 26.78 -8.95
N LYS A 199 -6.98 27.96 -9.36
CA LYS A 199 -7.39 29.01 -8.42
C LYS A 199 -8.48 28.47 -7.48
N PRO A 200 -8.34 28.61 -6.15
CA PRO A 200 -9.36 28.18 -5.21
C PRO A 200 -10.72 28.81 -5.53
N LYS A 201 -11.76 27.97 -5.66
CA LYS A 201 -13.14 28.43 -5.91
C LYS A 201 -13.86 28.86 -4.63
N VAL A 202 -13.34 28.46 -3.47
CA VAL A 202 -13.88 28.75 -2.14
C VAL A 202 -12.78 29.29 -1.24
N LYS A 203 -13.15 30.09 -0.23
CA LYS A 203 -12.21 30.55 0.80
C LYS A 203 -11.70 29.36 1.63
N PRO A 204 -10.41 29.31 1.99
CA PRO A 204 -9.88 28.28 2.89
C PRO A 204 -10.62 28.23 4.23
N THR A 205 -10.84 27.02 4.77
CA THR A 205 -11.50 26.77 6.06
C THR A 205 -10.54 26.74 7.26
N GLY A 206 -9.28 27.12 7.05
CA GLY A 206 -8.18 27.01 8.01
C GLY A 206 -7.18 25.92 7.62
N PHE A 207 -6.11 25.79 8.40
CA PHE A 207 -5.08 24.76 8.19
C PHE A 207 -5.50 23.42 8.81
N GLY A 208 -5.13 22.32 8.15
CA GLY A 208 -5.09 21.00 8.80
C GLY A 208 -4.01 20.94 9.88
N PRO A 209 -3.83 19.77 10.54
CA PRO A 209 -2.74 19.59 11.49
C PRO A 209 -1.39 19.89 10.82
N GLN A 210 -0.47 20.45 11.60
CA GLN A 210 0.88 20.80 11.14
C GLN A 210 1.91 19.98 11.89
N GLN A 211 2.90 19.46 11.16
CA GLN A 211 3.99 18.71 11.74
C GLN A 211 5.14 19.61 12.22
N LEU A 212 5.48 19.52 13.51
CA LEU A 212 6.47 20.37 14.19
C LEU A 212 7.53 19.57 14.95
N TYR A 213 8.76 20.09 14.99
CA TYR A 213 9.87 19.52 15.77
C TYR A 213 9.95 20.19 17.13
N LEU A 214 9.49 19.52 18.19
CA LEU A 214 9.42 20.11 19.53
C LEU A 214 10.81 20.28 20.19
N GLN A 215 11.79 19.45 19.80
CA GLN A 215 13.14 19.41 20.39
C GLN A 215 14.24 19.50 19.32
N GLY A 216 13.95 20.13 18.19
CA GLY A 216 14.86 20.21 17.04
C GLY A 216 14.80 18.99 16.11
N LYS A 217 15.52 19.07 14.99
CA LYS A 217 15.57 17.99 13.99
C LYS A 217 16.53 16.89 14.44
N ARG A 218 16.16 15.63 14.17
CA ARG A 218 16.96 14.43 14.54
C ARG A 218 17.81 13.88 13.39
N PHE A 219 17.98 14.68 12.35
CA PHE A 219 18.82 14.39 11.20
C PHE A 219 19.67 15.60 10.87
N SER A 220 20.78 15.37 10.18
CA SER A 220 21.66 16.41 9.66
C SER A 220 21.92 16.22 8.18
N VAL A 221 22.11 17.34 7.49
CA VAL A 221 22.44 17.37 6.05
C VAL A 221 23.68 18.23 5.91
N GLN A 222 24.74 17.66 5.34
CA GLN A 222 25.99 18.37 5.07
C GLN A 222 26.45 18.03 3.66
N ASN A 223 26.64 19.06 2.82
CA ASN A 223 26.88 18.88 1.38
C ASN A 223 25.79 18.00 0.75
N ASN A 224 26.15 16.80 0.27
CA ASN A 224 25.21 15.81 -0.25
C ASN A 224 25.10 14.56 0.64
N GLN A 225 25.54 14.62 1.90
CA GLN A 225 25.41 13.53 2.87
C GLN A 225 24.26 13.80 3.84
N VAL A 226 23.51 12.75 4.17
CA VAL A 226 22.46 12.76 5.18
C VAL A 226 22.80 11.75 6.26
N LEU A 227 22.66 12.17 7.52
CA LEU A 227 22.74 11.30 8.69
C LEU A 227 21.39 11.35 9.43
N TYR A 228 20.78 10.20 9.68
CA TYR A 228 19.51 10.08 10.40
C TYR A 228 19.49 8.83 11.26
N LEU A 229 19.55 9.00 12.58
CA LEU A 229 19.66 7.87 13.52
C LEU A 229 20.79 6.92 13.08
N ASP A 230 20.47 5.66 12.78
CA ASP A 230 21.41 4.65 12.30
C ASP A 230 21.69 4.69 10.78
N TRP A 231 21.03 5.58 10.04
CA TRP A 231 21.19 5.72 8.59
C TRP A 231 22.25 6.75 8.20
N SER A 232 23.02 6.41 7.16
CA SER A 232 23.83 7.36 6.41
C SER A 232 23.73 7.09 4.91
N PHE A 233 23.61 8.12 4.09
CA PHE A 233 23.67 7.99 2.63
C PHE A 233 24.12 9.30 1.99
N ALA A 234 24.62 9.21 0.76
CA ALA A 234 24.82 10.34 -0.12
C ALA A 234 23.66 10.45 -1.12
N PHE A 235 23.36 11.65 -1.61
CA PHE A 235 22.31 11.86 -2.62
C PHE A 235 22.80 12.66 -3.83
N GLY A 236 22.01 12.61 -4.89
CA GLY A 236 22.16 13.44 -6.08
C GLY A 236 20.88 13.56 -6.90
N LEU A 237 20.90 14.44 -7.89
CA LEU A 237 19.83 14.61 -8.86
C LEU A 237 20.45 14.64 -10.27
N SER A 238 20.24 13.58 -11.03
CA SER A 238 20.61 13.49 -12.45
C SER A 238 19.68 14.37 -13.28
N SER A 239 20.20 15.17 -14.20
CA SER A 239 19.36 16.01 -15.08
C SER A 239 18.52 15.17 -16.05
N SER A 240 18.96 13.95 -16.38
CA SER A 240 18.24 13.04 -17.26
C SER A 240 17.25 12.14 -16.51
N THR A 241 17.72 11.37 -15.53
CA THR A 241 16.91 10.33 -14.87
C THR A 241 16.29 10.76 -13.54
N GLY A 242 16.78 11.84 -12.92
CA GLY A 242 16.23 12.36 -11.67
C GLY A 242 16.91 11.82 -10.41
N MET A 243 16.10 11.44 -9.42
CA MET A 243 16.51 11.26 -8.03
C MET A 243 17.34 9.99 -7.81
N ARG A 244 18.42 10.09 -7.01
CA ARG A 244 19.32 8.98 -6.69
C ARG A 244 19.99 9.12 -5.33
N VAL A 245 20.21 8.00 -4.64
CA VAL A 245 20.98 7.91 -3.39
C VAL A 245 22.05 6.81 -3.50
N PHE A 246 23.15 7.01 -2.79
CA PHE A 246 24.36 6.19 -2.87
C PHE A 246 24.92 5.86 -1.49
N ASP A 247 25.68 4.77 -1.42
CA ASP A 247 26.34 4.26 -0.21
C ASP A 247 25.35 4.24 0.98
N ILE A 248 24.21 3.58 0.76
CA ILE A 248 23.15 3.50 1.77
C ILE A 248 23.61 2.55 2.86
N ARG A 249 23.87 3.09 4.06
CA ARG A 249 24.30 2.31 5.21
C ARG A 249 23.29 2.39 6.35
N PHE A 250 23.14 1.28 7.06
CA PHE A 250 22.38 1.19 8.31
C PHE A 250 23.26 0.55 9.39
N LYS A 251 23.37 1.20 10.55
CA LYS A 251 24.31 0.81 11.63
C LYS A 251 25.76 0.64 11.13
N GLY A 252 26.17 1.47 10.16
CA GLY A 252 27.51 1.48 9.57
C GLY A 252 27.75 0.43 8.47
N GLU A 253 26.86 -0.55 8.29
CA GLU A 253 26.95 -1.58 7.23
C GLU A 253 26.24 -1.11 5.96
N ARG A 254 26.88 -1.27 4.79
CA ARG A 254 26.26 -0.96 3.49
C ARG A 254 25.18 -1.99 3.17
N ILE A 255 24.04 -1.48 2.72
CA ILE A 255 22.88 -2.26 2.24
C ILE A 255 22.77 -2.17 0.72
N ALA A 256 22.94 -0.96 0.17
CA ALA A 256 22.86 -0.71 -1.27
C ALA A 256 23.95 0.27 -1.69
N TYR A 257 24.60 0.01 -2.82
CA TYR A 257 25.51 0.96 -3.44
C TYR A 257 24.74 2.10 -4.10
N GLU A 258 23.66 1.80 -4.81
CA GLU A 258 22.83 2.77 -5.55
C GLU A 258 21.34 2.41 -5.47
N LEU A 259 20.51 3.42 -5.21
CA LEU A 259 19.06 3.37 -5.45
C LEU A 259 18.68 4.60 -6.28
N SER A 260 18.22 4.39 -7.51
CA SER A 260 17.98 5.49 -8.45
C SER A 260 16.78 5.30 -9.36
N VAL A 261 16.13 6.41 -9.69
CA VAL A 261 15.11 6.48 -10.76
C VAL A 261 15.82 6.27 -12.09
N GLN A 262 15.22 5.44 -12.95
CA GLN A 262 15.76 5.14 -14.28
C GLN A 262 14.88 5.70 -15.39
N GLU A 263 13.56 5.49 -15.30
CA GLU A 263 12.61 5.94 -16.32
C GLU A 263 11.20 6.12 -15.75
N ALA A 264 10.43 7.02 -16.36
CA ALA A 264 8.98 7.09 -16.27
C ALA A 264 8.39 7.06 -17.68
N MET A 265 7.42 6.18 -17.90
CA MET A 265 6.84 5.92 -19.20
C MET A 265 5.31 6.04 -19.13
N SER A 266 4.72 6.62 -20.18
CA SER A 266 3.27 6.59 -20.38
C SER A 266 2.89 6.23 -21.82
N VAL A 267 1.96 5.30 -22.00
CA VAL A 267 1.51 4.82 -23.33
C VAL A 267 0.01 5.08 -23.48
N TYR A 268 -0.36 5.90 -24.49
CA TYR A 268 -1.72 6.42 -24.67
C TYR A 268 -2.50 5.73 -25.78
N GLY A 269 -3.81 5.66 -25.60
CA GLY A 269 -4.80 5.35 -26.64
C GLY A 269 -5.61 6.57 -27.05
N SER A 270 -5.77 6.81 -28.35
CA SER A 270 -6.66 7.84 -28.91
C SER A 270 -7.08 7.50 -30.33
N ILE A 271 -8.17 8.12 -30.78
CA ILE A 271 -8.56 8.15 -32.20
C ILE A 271 -7.89 9.30 -32.97
N THR A 272 -7.43 10.35 -32.27
CA THR A 272 -6.72 11.47 -32.90
C THR A 272 -5.24 11.11 -33.11
N PRO A 273 -4.64 11.42 -34.27
CA PRO A 273 -3.31 10.96 -34.63
C PRO A 273 -2.22 11.45 -33.66
N GLY A 274 -2.35 12.67 -33.13
CA GLY A 274 -1.41 13.25 -32.18
C GLY A 274 -1.29 12.47 -30.88
N MET A 275 -2.39 11.93 -30.35
CA MET A 275 -2.37 11.12 -29.11
C MET A 275 -2.38 9.61 -29.37
N MET A 276 -2.80 9.16 -30.56
CA MET A 276 -2.88 7.74 -30.94
C MET A 276 -1.50 7.06 -30.90
N LEU A 277 -0.47 7.78 -31.32
CA LEU A 277 0.90 7.27 -31.32
C LEU A 277 1.66 7.57 -30.02
N THR A 278 1.06 8.30 -29.08
CA THR A 278 1.81 8.87 -27.95
C THR A 278 2.30 7.80 -26.97
N LYS A 279 3.61 7.69 -26.86
CA LYS A 279 4.37 6.84 -25.93
C LYS A 279 5.53 7.68 -25.38
N PHE A 280 5.38 8.23 -24.17
CA PHE A 280 6.42 9.04 -23.54
C PHE A 280 7.43 8.17 -22.78
N LEU A 281 8.71 8.52 -22.91
CA LEU A 281 9.86 8.09 -22.13
C LEU A 281 10.51 9.35 -21.56
N ASP A 282 10.19 9.67 -20.32
CA ASP A 282 10.44 11.00 -19.74
C ASP A 282 11.93 11.29 -19.52
N SER A 283 12.78 10.28 -19.35
CA SER A 283 14.23 10.45 -19.23
C SER A 283 14.86 11.07 -20.50
N SER A 284 14.21 10.91 -21.66
CA SER A 284 14.60 11.54 -22.93
C SER A 284 14.26 13.04 -23.01
N ILE A 285 13.35 13.51 -22.16
CA ILE A 285 13.04 14.94 -21.98
C ILE A 285 13.89 15.49 -20.82
N GLY A 286 14.13 14.65 -19.81
CA GLY A 286 14.94 14.88 -18.63
C GLY A 286 14.06 14.96 -17.39
N ILE A 287 13.86 13.84 -16.69
CA ILE A 287 13.07 13.79 -15.45
C ILE A 287 13.60 14.84 -14.45
N GLY A 288 14.91 14.81 -14.18
CA GLY A 288 15.52 15.78 -13.26
C GLY A 288 15.66 17.20 -13.80
N ARG A 289 15.49 17.44 -15.12
CA ARG A 289 15.43 18.80 -15.71
C ARG A 289 14.25 19.59 -15.13
N PHE A 290 13.15 18.90 -14.81
CA PHE A 290 11.89 19.50 -14.36
C PHE A 290 11.67 19.43 -12.85
N ALA A 291 12.72 19.20 -12.04
CA ALA A 291 12.60 19.34 -10.58
C ALA A 291 12.58 20.84 -10.19
N HIS A 292 11.39 21.45 -10.15
CA HIS A 292 11.21 22.87 -9.85
C HIS A 292 11.12 23.15 -8.34
N GLU A 293 10.90 24.41 -7.96
CA GLU A 293 10.79 24.84 -6.56
C GLU A 293 9.62 24.15 -5.86
N LEU A 294 9.91 23.42 -4.78
CA LEU A 294 8.91 22.79 -3.92
C LEU A 294 8.27 23.84 -3.00
N THR A 295 6.95 23.82 -2.93
CA THR A 295 6.16 24.77 -2.13
C THR A 295 6.06 24.31 -0.68
N ARG A 296 6.70 25.07 0.20
CA ARG A 296 6.71 24.86 1.65
C ARG A 296 5.28 24.79 2.22
N GLY A 297 4.97 23.71 2.94
CA GLY A 297 3.65 23.48 3.56
C GLY A 297 2.60 22.85 2.64
N VAL A 298 2.93 22.59 1.37
CA VAL A 298 2.05 21.87 0.43
C VAL A 298 2.77 20.64 -0.12
N ASP A 299 3.93 20.84 -0.74
CA ASP A 299 4.70 19.76 -1.37
C ASP A 299 5.51 18.95 -0.32
N CYS A 300 5.93 19.62 0.76
CA CYS A 300 6.59 19.03 1.92
C CYS A 300 6.13 19.73 3.21
N PRO A 301 6.26 19.09 4.39
CA PRO A 301 5.97 19.74 5.67
C PRO A 301 6.67 21.08 5.82
N TYR A 302 6.02 22.03 6.50
CA TYR A 302 6.50 23.41 6.57
C TYR A 302 7.92 23.54 7.16
N THR A 303 8.29 22.64 8.07
CA THR A 303 9.56 22.62 8.79
C THR A 303 10.68 21.83 8.11
N ALA A 304 10.44 21.30 6.90
CA ALA A 304 11.43 20.55 6.13
C ALA A 304 12.68 21.38 5.79
N VAL A 305 13.81 20.69 5.60
CA VAL A 305 15.02 21.25 5.01
C VAL A 305 14.84 21.26 3.50
N PHE A 306 15.01 22.41 2.85
CA PHE A 306 14.92 22.54 1.40
C PHE A 306 16.30 22.82 0.83
N LEU A 307 16.61 22.19 -0.31
CA LEU A 307 17.93 22.26 -0.94
C LEU A 307 17.80 22.69 -2.40
N ASP A 308 18.74 23.52 -2.81
CA ASP A 308 18.87 24.00 -4.18
C ASP A 308 19.63 22.97 -5.03
N THR A 309 19.34 22.94 -6.34
CA THR A 309 20.12 22.16 -7.31
C THR A 309 20.62 23.05 -8.43
N VAL A 310 21.68 22.61 -9.12
CA VAL A 310 22.27 23.32 -10.26
C VAL A 310 22.24 22.40 -11.46
N ARG A 311 21.79 22.90 -12.62
CA ARG A 311 21.60 22.09 -13.83
C ARG A 311 22.13 22.79 -15.07
N TYR A 312 22.54 21.99 -16.06
CA TYR A 312 22.94 22.43 -17.40
C TYR A 312 22.38 21.46 -18.46
N ILE A 313 21.19 21.76 -18.96
CA ILE A 313 20.55 21.00 -20.03
C ILE A 313 19.77 21.99 -20.91
N ASP A 314 20.10 22.01 -22.20
CA ASP A 314 19.44 22.85 -23.22
C ASP A 314 19.42 24.35 -22.86
N ILE A 315 20.49 24.82 -22.23
CA ILE A 315 20.77 26.21 -21.82
C ILE A 315 22.24 26.54 -22.08
N ASN A 316 22.60 27.82 -22.05
CA ASN A 316 23.95 28.32 -22.30
C ASN A 316 24.80 28.54 -21.04
N GLU A 317 24.19 28.58 -19.86
CA GLU A 317 24.86 28.72 -18.56
C GLU A 317 24.16 27.85 -17.51
N SER A 318 24.87 27.46 -16.44
CA SER A 318 24.26 26.67 -15.37
C SER A 318 23.23 27.49 -14.60
N LYS A 319 22.04 26.93 -14.36
CA LYS A 319 20.97 27.60 -13.60
C LYS A 319 20.76 26.93 -12.25
N THR A 320 20.66 27.73 -11.19
CA THR A 320 20.26 27.29 -9.85
C THR A 320 18.74 27.24 -9.75
N PHE A 321 18.22 26.13 -9.27
CA PHE A 321 16.80 25.93 -8.98
C PHE A 321 16.61 25.79 -7.49
N ARG A 322 15.91 26.76 -6.90
CA ARG A 322 15.75 26.86 -5.45
C ARG A 322 14.79 25.79 -4.92
N ASN A 323 15.05 25.32 -3.70
CA ASN A 323 14.18 24.39 -2.96
C ASN A 323 13.67 23.19 -3.79
N SER A 324 14.48 22.68 -4.72
CA SER A 324 14.12 21.57 -5.62
C SER A 324 14.07 20.19 -4.97
N ILE A 325 14.67 20.08 -3.78
CA ILE A 325 14.69 18.88 -2.94
C ILE A 325 14.21 19.28 -1.56
N CYS A 326 13.47 18.41 -0.88
CA CYS A 326 13.18 18.56 0.54
C CYS A 326 13.52 17.29 1.33
N ILE A 327 13.99 17.48 2.56
CA ILE A 327 14.35 16.42 3.50
C ILE A 327 13.66 16.69 4.83
N PHE A 328 12.94 15.69 5.33
CA PHE A 328 12.23 15.79 6.60
C PHE A 328 12.02 14.43 7.24
N GLU A 329 12.02 14.40 8.57
CA GLU A 329 11.45 13.32 9.33
C GLU A 329 9.92 13.48 9.38
N HIS A 330 9.17 12.39 9.26
CA HIS A 330 7.72 12.34 9.20
C HIS A 330 7.18 11.36 10.23
N ASP A 331 6.23 11.80 11.05
CA ASP A 331 5.40 10.89 11.85
C ASP A 331 4.35 10.28 10.93
N THR A 332 4.41 8.96 10.73
CA THR A 332 3.47 8.25 9.84
C THR A 332 2.09 8.05 10.45
N GLY A 333 1.87 8.53 11.67
CA GLY A 333 0.59 8.47 12.38
C GLY A 333 0.20 7.05 12.79
N ARG A 334 1.16 6.13 12.91
CA ARG A 334 0.98 4.73 13.32
C ARG A 334 2.21 4.21 14.06
N PRO A 335 2.10 3.16 14.89
CA PRO A 335 3.26 2.54 15.53
C PRO A 335 4.09 1.73 14.53
N LEU A 336 5.40 1.66 14.76
CA LEU A 336 6.33 0.81 14.00
C LEU A 336 6.16 -0.64 14.43
N ARG A 337 6.05 -0.82 15.74
CA ARG A 337 5.65 -2.05 16.41
C ARG A 337 4.93 -1.72 17.70
N ARG A 338 4.04 -2.60 18.14
CA ARG A 338 3.51 -2.60 19.50
C ARG A 338 3.07 -4.01 19.94
N HIS A 339 2.79 -4.16 21.23
CA HIS A 339 2.06 -5.28 21.83
C HIS A 339 1.44 -4.88 23.16
N PHE A 340 0.24 -5.39 23.42
CA PHE A 340 -0.56 -5.22 24.62
C PHE A 340 -0.90 -6.62 25.07
N SER A 341 -0.31 -6.99 26.19
CA SER A 341 -0.53 -8.28 26.83
C SER A 341 -1.55 -8.08 27.92
N ASP A 342 -2.64 -8.84 27.84
CA ASP A 342 -3.62 -9.08 28.92
C ASP A 342 -3.67 -10.56 29.34
N PHE A 343 -3.16 -11.45 28.49
CA PHE A 343 -2.93 -12.86 28.81
C PHE A 343 -1.68 -13.04 29.67
N PHE A 344 -1.85 -13.61 30.85
CA PHE A 344 -0.79 -13.99 31.83
C PHE A 344 0.05 -12.84 32.41
N SER A 345 0.25 -11.74 31.67
CA SER A 345 0.92 -10.52 32.12
C SER A 345 0.20 -9.28 31.60
N ASN A 346 0.18 -8.19 32.38
CA ASN A 346 -0.46 -6.93 32.01
C ASN A 346 0.60 -5.90 31.64
N SER A 347 0.86 -5.70 30.35
CA SER A 347 1.86 -4.73 29.88
C SER A 347 1.61 -4.25 28.46
N TYR A 348 2.10 -3.05 28.16
CA TYR A 348 2.17 -2.49 26.81
C TYR A 348 3.63 -2.18 26.45
N GLY A 349 4.02 -2.46 25.21
CA GLY A 349 5.30 -2.00 24.66
C GLY A 349 5.13 -1.61 23.20
N GLY A 350 5.60 -0.42 22.81
CA GLY A 350 5.45 0.09 21.43
C GLY A 350 6.49 1.14 21.06
N VAL A 351 6.58 1.45 19.76
CA VAL A 351 7.46 2.50 19.20
C VAL A 351 6.66 3.26 18.15
N ALA A 352 6.66 4.59 18.20
CA ALA A 352 6.05 5.42 17.16
C ALA A 352 6.82 5.27 15.84
N ASN A 353 6.13 5.19 14.70
CA ASN A 353 6.81 5.06 13.41
C ASN A 353 7.13 6.43 12.81
N SER A 354 8.35 6.89 13.07
CA SER A 354 8.92 8.07 12.44
C SER A 354 9.93 7.67 11.36
N VAL A 355 9.83 8.29 10.18
CA VAL A 355 10.63 7.95 8.99
C VAL A 355 11.30 9.20 8.41
N LEU A 356 12.49 9.05 7.85
CA LEU A 356 13.10 10.13 7.06
C LEU A 356 12.65 10.04 5.61
N VAL A 357 12.21 11.15 5.02
CA VAL A 357 11.81 11.27 3.62
C VAL A 357 12.78 12.20 2.90
N PHE A 358 13.38 11.71 1.82
CA PHE A 358 14.11 12.48 0.80
C PHE A 358 13.25 12.59 -0.44
N ARG A 359 12.83 13.80 -0.81
CA ARG A 359 11.85 14.04 -1.88
C ARG A 359 12.33 15.04 -2.93
N THR A 360 11.95 14.77 -4.17
CA THR A 360 11.83 15.78 -5.24
C THR A 360 10.52 15.60 -6.02
N ILE A 361 10.06 16.66 -6.69
CA ILE A 361 8.87 16.61 -7.56
C ILE A 361 9.26 17.13 -8.93
N THR A 362 8.94 16.37 -9.98
CA THR A 362 9.27 16.72 -11.37
C THR A 362 8.00 17.02 -12.15
N ALA A 363 7.85 18.24 -12.66
CA ALA A 363 6.69 18.68 -13.43
C ALA A 363 6.98 18.61 -14.94
N ILE A 364 6.73 17.45 -15.55
CA ILE A 364 7.08 17.16 -16.93
C ILE A 364 5.84 17.39 -17.80
N GLY A 365 5.79 18.54 -18.46
CA GLY A 365 4.65 18.91 -19.28
C GLY A 365 3.37 18.99 -18.44
N ASN A 366 2.51 17.98 -18.55
CA ASN A 366 1.22 17.91 -17.87
C ASN A 366 1.28 17.20 -16.51
N TYR A 367 2.17 16.21 -16.31
CA TYR A 367 2.26 15.45 -15.06
C TYR A 367 3.23 16.04 -14.06
N ASP A 368 2.94 15.79 -12.78
CA ASP A 368 3.82 16.03 -11.65
C ASP A 368 4.07 14.71 -10.94
N TYR A 369 5.30 14.20 -11.03
CA TYR A 369 5.72 12.98 -10.34
C TYR A 369 6.39 13.34 -9.01
N ILE A 370 5.90 12.74 -7.93
CA ILE A 370 6.41 12.91 -6.57
C ILE A 370 7.29 11.70 -6.26
N TRP A 371 8.60 11.93 -6.19
CA TRP A 371 9.60 10.90 -5.94
C TRP A 371 10.04 10.93 -4.48
N ASP A 372 9.86 9.82 -3.77
CA ASP A 372 10.22 9.66 -2.37
C ASP A 372 11.19 8.49 -2.17
N PHE A 373 12.31 8.73 -1.47
CA PHE A 373 13.07 7.69 -0.80
C PHE A 373 12.87 7.81 0.71
N ILE A 374 12.37 6.75 1.34
CA ILE A 374 11.88 6.73 2.73
C ILE A 374 12.71 5.74 3.55
N PHE A 375 13.31 6.21 4.65
CA PHE A 375 14.19 5.42 5.51
C PHE A 375 13.53 5.15 6.86
N TYR A 376 13.35 3.88 7.20
CA TYR A 376 12.62 3.42 8.39
C TYR A 376 13.58 3.03 9.52
N GLN A 377 13.15 3.19 10.78
CA GLN A 377 13.94 2.78 11.96
C GLN A 377 14.18 1.25 12.04
N SER A 378 13.43 0.45 11.26
CA SER A 378 13.59 -1.00 11.16
C SER A 378 14.73 -1.45 10.25
N GLY A 379 15.50 -0.53 9.66
CA GLY A 379 16.52 -0.85 8.66
C GLY A 379 15.95 -1.09 7.25
N SER A 380 14.67 -0.77 7.03
CA SER A 380 14.05 -0.81 5.69
C SER A 380 14.19 0.53 4.96
N VAL A 381 14.31 0.49 3.64
CA VAL A 381 14.24 1.68 2.77
C VAL A 381 13.19 1.46 1.67
N GLU A 382 12.43 2.48 1.32
CA GLU A 382 11.37 2.42 0.30
C GLU A 382 11.63 3.47 -0.79
N ALA A 383 11.56 3.04 -2.05
CA ALA A 383 11.44 3.94 -3.19
C ALA A 383 9.98 3.99 -3.61
N LYS A 384 9.42 5.20 -3.71
CA LYS A 384 8.01 5.42 -3.98
C LYS A 384 7.80 6.57 -4.96
N VAL A 385 6.83 6.39 -5.85
CA VAL A 385 6.36 7.41 -6.78
C VAL A 385 4.86 7.60 -6.65
N HIS A 386 4.40 8.84 -6.80
CA HIS A 386 2.98 9.16 -7.02
C HIS A 386 2.84 10.10 -8.21
N ALA A 387 1.73 9.99 -8.94
CA ALA A 387 1.41 10.91 -10.04
C ALA A 387 0.29 11.88 -9.65
N THR A 388 0.44 13.14 -10.06
CA THR A 388 -0.59 14.18 -10.06
C THR A 388 -0.36 15.12 -11.25
N GLY A 389 -0.94 16.33 -11.25
CA GLY A 389 -0.92 17.22 -12.41
C GLY A 389 -2.11 17.00 -13.33
N TYR A 390 -2.03 17.54 -14.54
CA TYR A 390 -3.07 17.42 -15.56
C TYR A 390 -2.95 16.12 -16.34
N ILE A 391 -4.08 15.53 -16.71
CA ILE A 391 -4.11 14.48 -17.73
C ILE A 391 -3.80 15.09 -19.11
N SER A 392 -3.26 14.28 -20.03
CA SER A 392 -3.25 14.63 -21.45
C SER A 392 -4.59 14.23 -22.08
N SER A 393 -5.11 15.05 -22.98
CA SER A 393 -6.46 14.87 -23.55
C SER A 393 -6.52 15.11 -25.05
N SER A 394 -7.60 14.62 -25.67
CA SER A 394 -7.89 14.78 -27.09
C SER A 394 -9.28 15.37 -27.31
N TYR A 395 -9.47 15.99 -28.47
CA TYR A 395 -10.77 16.57 -28.83
C TYR A 395 -11.77 15.46 -29.17
N LYS A 396 -12.96 15.53 -28.58
CA LYS A 396 -14.01 14.52 -28.78
C LYS A 396 -14.51 14.52 -30.21
N ILE A 397 -14.29 13.40 -30.91
CA ILE A 397 -14.88 13.07 -32.21
C ILE A 397 -15.65 11.74 -32.16
N SER A 398 -16.33 11.36 -33.24
CA SER A 398 -17.04 10.07 -33.33
C SER A 398 -16.09 8.90 -33.05
N GLY A 399 -16.48 7.95 -32.20
CA GLY A 399 -15.67 6.78 -31.85
C GLY A 399 -14.68 6.97 -30.69
N SER A 400 -14.48 8.20 -30.19
CA SER A 400 -13.47 8.48 -29.15
C SER A 400 -13.68 7.73 -27.83
N LEU A 401 -14.93 7.34 -27.50
CA LEU A 401 -15.24 6.65 -26.25
C LEU A 401 -14.61 5.25 -26.14
N LYS A 402 -14.12 4.69 -27.25
CA LYS A 402 -13.30 3.46 -27.21
C LYS A 402 -11.92 3.67 -26.58
N TYR A 403 -11.53 4.92 -26.36
CA TYR A 403 -10.18 5.31 -25.92
C TYR A 403 -10.19 6.09 -24.60
N GLY A 404 -11.31 6.10 -23.86
CA GLY A 404 -11.44 6.79 -22.59
C GLY A 404 -12.79 7.51 -22.41
N HIS A 405 -12.91 8.28 -21.33
CA HIS A 405 -14.15 8.97 -20.99
C HIS A 405 -14.12 10.44 -21.40
N GLN A 406 -15.31 11.01 -21.64
CA GLN A 406 -15.44 12.46 -21.73
C GLN A 406 -15.37 13.06 -20.32
N VAL A 407 -14.40 13.96 -20.09
CA VAL A 407 -14.14 14.58 -18.79
C VAL A 407 -14.47 16.08 -18.74
N ALA A 408 -14.59 16.71 -19.91
CA ALA A 408 -15.04 18.09 -20.05
C ALA A 408 -15.75 18.30 -21.41
N GLU A 409 -16.24 19.52 -21.68
CA GLU A 409 -16.88 19.84 -22.96
C GLU A 409 -15.93 19.53 -24.12
N ASN A 410 -16.34 18.63 -25.02
CA ASN A 410 -15.55 18.14 -26.17
C ASN A 410 -14.14 17.63 -25.84
N THR A 411 -13.92 17.11 -24.63
CA THR A 411 -12.59 16.68 -24.16
C THR A 411 -12.64 15.24 -23.68
N ILE A 412 -11.81 14.38 -24.27
CA ILE A 412 -11.64 12.98 -23.89
C ILE A 412 -10.36 12.85 -23.06
N GLY A 413 -10.50 12.32 -21.86
CA GLY A 413 -9.35 11.87 -21.07
C GLY A 413 -8.90 10.52 -21.59
N ASN A 414 -7.76 10.50 -22.28
CA ASN A 414 -7.27 9.33 -23.01
C ASN A 414 -6.79 8.23 -22.04
N ILE A 415 -7.19 6.99 -22.28
CA ILE A 415 -6.70 5.81 -21.56
C ILE A 415 -5.20 5.67 -21.74
N HIS A 416 -4.48 5.38 -20.65
CA HIS A 416 -3.04 5.17 -20.71
C HIS A 416 -2.54 4.39 -19.49
N THR A 417 -1.34 3.84 -19.59
CA THR A 417 -0.66 3.18 -18.47
C THR A 417 0.63 3.90 -18.12
N HIS A 418 0.92 4.00 -16.82
CA HIS A 418 2.20 4.46 -16.28
C HIS A 418 3.07 3.28 -15.92
N PHE A 419 4.33 3.30 -16.36
CA PHE A 419 5.39 2.39 -15.89
C PHE A 419 6.58 3.22 -15.41
N ILE A 420 7.18 2.82 -14.30
CA ILE A 420 8.31 3.49 -13.67
C ILE A 420 9.36 2.43 -13.35
N ASN A 421 10.61 2.70 -13.65
CA ASN A 421 11.73 1.79 -13.37
C ASN A 421 12.70 2.38 -12.34
N PHE A 422 13.11 1.54 -11.40
CA PHE A 422 14.15 1.83 -10.41
C PHE A 422 15.32 0.85 -10.57
N LYS A 423 16.53 1.36 -10.45
CA LYS A 423 17.75 0.55 -10.26
C LYS A 423 18.00 0.42 -8.76
N VAL A 424 18.21 -0.80 -8.30
CA VAL A 424 18.46 -1.16 -6.91
C VAL A 424 19.70 -2.05 -6.86
N ASP A 425 20.87 -1.43 -6.69
CA ASP A 425 22.17 -2.07 -6.62
C ASP A 425 22.47 -2.45 -5.16
N LEU A 426 22.21 -3.71 -4.79
CA LEU A 426 22.30 -4.23 -3.42
C LEU A 426 23.66 -4.89 -3.19
N ASP A 427 24.38 -4.43 -2.15
CA ASP A 427 25.68 -4.97 -1.74
C ASP A 427 25.55 -5.59 -0.34
N ILE A 428 24.87 -6.73 -0.24
CA ILE A 428 24.56 -7.36 1.05
C ILE A 428 25.84 -7.97 1.63
N LEU A 429 26.48 -7.24 2.54
CA LEU A 429 27.75 -7.63 3.21
C LEU A 429 28.93 -7.79 2.24
N GLY A 430 28.94 -6.98 1.20
CA GLY A 430 29.88 -7.07 0.09
C GLY A 430 29.14 -7.29 -1.23
N VAL A 431 29.90 -7.30 -2.32
CA VAL A 431 29.36 -7.40 -3.67
C VAL A 431 28.95 -8.82 -4.06
N GLU A 432 29.51 -9.87 -3.46
CA GLU A 432 29.19 -11.26 -3.84
C GLU A 432 27.85 -11.72 -3.23
N ASN A 433 26.80 -11.73 -4.03
CA ASN A 433 25.43 -12.05 -3.59
C ASN A 433 24.77 -13.13 -4.47
N VAL A 434 23.67 -13.70 -3.96
CA VAL A 434 22.80 -14.65 -4.69
C VAL A 434 21.35 -14.15 -4.68
N PHE A 435 20.56 -14.54 -5.68
CA PHE A 435 19.12 -14.28 -5.71
C PHE A 435 18.32 -15.50 -5.25
N GLN A 436 17.45 -15.30 -4.27
CA GLN A 436 16.61 -16.35 -3.70
C GLN A 436 15.15 -15.95 -3.69
N THR A 437 14.29 -16.93 -3.95
CA THR A 437 12.85 -16.78 -3.81
C THR A 437 12.34 -17.66 -2.68
N LYS A 438 11.32 -17.16 -1.95
CA LYS A 438 10.65 -17.92 -0.90
C LYS A 438 9.14 -17.84 -1.07
N ASP A 439 8.47 -18.95 -0.80
CA ASP A 439 7.02 -19.04 -0.85
C ASP A 439 6.50 -20.12 0.13
N MET A 440 5.20 -20.38 0.07
CA MET A 440 4.56 -21.47 0.79
C MET A 440 3.75 -22.39 -0.14
N LYS A 441 3.66 -23.66 0.25
CA LYS A 441 2.71 -24.62 -0.31
C LYS A 441 2.02 -25.40 0.80
N PHE A 442 0.79 -25.85 0.56
CA PHE A 442 0.14 -26.82 1.43
C PHE A 442 0.59 -28.23 1.05
N VAL A 443 0.98 -29.02 2.04
CA VAL A 443 1.35 -30.43 1.88
C VAL A 443 0.41 -31.27 2.74
N GLU A 444 -0.07 -32.38 2.19
CA GLU A 444 -0.86 -33.35 2.94
C GLU A 444 0.10 -34.19 3.82
N GLU A 445 -0.03 -34.06 5.14
CA GLU A 445 0.80 -34.73 6.14
C GLU A 445 -0.05 -35.70 6.99
N GLU A 446 0.54 -36.84 7.36
CA GLU A 446 -0.05 -37.78 8.33
C GLU A 446 0.01 -37.18 9.73
N LEU A 447 -1.03 -37.38 10.54
CA LEU A 447 -1.09 -36.90 11.91
C LEU A 447 -0.54 -37.99 12.85
N PRO A 448 0.66 -37.83 13.45
CA PRO A 448 1.30 -38.92 14.20
C PRO A 448 0.51 -39.40 15.44
N TRP A 449 -0.37 -38.53 15.97
CA TRP A 449 -1.24 -38.88 17.10
C TRP A 449 -2.57 -39.52 16.69
N LEU A 450 -2.90 -39.52 15.40
CA LEU A 450 -4.13 -40.09 14.84
C LEU A 450 -3.80 -40.91 13.58
N PRO A 451 -3.35 -42.17 13.73
CA PRO A 451 -2.93 -43.00 12.60
C PRO A 451 -4.00 -43.12 11.50
N GLY A 452 -3.61 -42.93 10.24
CA GLY A 452 -4.48 -43.01 9.07
C GLY A 452 -5.34 -41.76 8.82
N LYS A 453 -5.09 -40.67 9.56
CA LYS A 453 -5.69 -39.36 9.34
C LYS A 453 -4.62 -38.38 8.87
N LYS A 454 -5.01 -37.51 7.94
CA LYS A 454 -4.13 -36.52 7.34
C LYS A 454 -4.70 -35.11 7.44
N ALA A 455 -3.82 -34.12 7.32
CA ALA A 455 -4.19 -32.71 7.22
C ALA A 455 -3.27 -31.98 6.24
N PHE A 456 -3.79 -30.90 5.62
CA PHE A 456 -2.98 -29.99 4.84
C PHE A 456 -2.27 -28.99 5.76
N VAL A 457 -0.94 -28.99 5.72
CA VAL A 457 -0.07 -28.14 6.54
C VAL A 457 0.78 -27.22 5.63
N PRO A 458 0.91 -25.92 5.95
CA PRO A 458 1.83 -25.01 5.27
C PRO A 458 3.30 -25.43 5.40
N HIS A 459 4.01 -25.50 4.27
CA HIS A 459 5.46 -25.71 4.20
C HIS A 459 6.14 -24.50 3.56
N LEU A 460 7.33 -24.16 4.07
CA LEU A 460 8.25 -23.22 3.46
C LEU A 460 8.85 -23.84 2.19
N VAL A 461 8.88 -23.06 1.12
CA VAL A 461 9.56 -23.37 -0.15
C VAL A 461 10.61 -22.30 -0.37
N GLU A 462 11.84 -22.72 -0.62
CA GLU A 462 12.96 -21.83 -0.92
C GLU A 462 13.66 -22.34 -2.18
N GLU A 463 13.91 -21.43 -3.10
CA GLU A 463 14.56 -21.72 -4.38
C GLU A 463 15.60 -20.63 -4.65
N GLN A 464 16.79 -21.02 -5.07
CA GLN A 464 17.80 -20.09 -5.57
C GLN A 464 17.71 -20.07 -7.09
N LEU A 465 17.69 -18.88 -7.69
CA LEU A 465 17.75 -18.72 -9.14
C LEU A 465 19.19 -18.37 -9.51
N GLU A 466 19.69 -19.02 -10.56
CA GLU A 466 21.13 -19.07 -10.83
C GLU A 466 21.57 -18.26 -12.05
N THR A 467 20.64 -17.91 -12.94
CA THR A 467 20.90 -17.12 -14.15
C THR A 467 19.97 -15.91 -14.27
N GLU A 468 20.33 -14.97 -15.14
CA GLU A 468 19.56 -13.75 -15.41
C GLU A 468 18.18 -14.04 -16.02
N GLU A 469 18.06 -15.00 -16.95
CA GLU A 469 16.77 -15.35 -17.56
C GLU A 469 15.79 -15.93 -16.52
N ASP A 470 16.28 -16.78 -15.62
CA ASP A 470 15.48 -17.36 -14.53
C ASP A 470 14.99 -16.27 -13.56
N ALA A 471 15.85 -15.28 -13.27
CA ALA A 471 15.55 -14.17 -12.38
C ALA A 471 14.82 -12.98 -13.05
N ALA A 472 14.45 -13.10 -14.32
CA ALA A 472 13.68 -12.12 -15.07
C ALA A 472 12.16 -12.33 -14.91
N LEU A 473 11.60 -11.83 -13.80
CA LEU A 473 10.23 -12.08 -13.36
C LEU A 473 9.20 -11.23 -14.14
N ARG A 474 8.75 -11.75 -15.28
CA ARG A 474 7.76 -11.11 -16.18
C ARG A 474 6.35 -11.01 -15.56
N TYR A 475 5.63 -9.94 -15.90
CA TYR A 475 4.19 -9.83 -15.62
C TYR A 475 3.40 -10.98 -16.29
N GLY A 476 2.24 -11.34 -15.73
CA GLY A 476 1.40 -12.45 -16.22
C GLY A 476 1.84 -13.86 -15.82
N LYS A 477 3.06 -14.03 -15.26
CA LYS A 477 3.51 -15.30 -14.66
C LYS A 477 3.27 -15.31 -13.15
N LYS A 478 3.23 -16.52 -12.56
CA LYS A 478 3.23 -16.67 -11.10
C LYS A 478 4.59 -16.23 -10.56
N ILE A 479 4.61 -15.15 -9.78
CA ILE A 479 5.81 -14.61 -9.15
C ILE A 479 5.84 -15.03 -7.67
N PRO A 480 6.94 -15.58 -7.15
CA PRO A 480 7.08 -15.89 -5.72
C PRO A 480 6.86 -14.67 -4.83
N ARG A 481 6.30 -14.88 -3.64
CA ARG A 481 5.91 -13.77 -2.75
C ARG A 481 7.10 -13.06 -2.09
N TYR A 482 8.23 -13.73 -1.93
CA TYR A 482 9.45 -13.20 -1.31
C TYR A 482 10.60 -13.29 -2.32
N LEU A 483 11.21 -12.14 -2.63
CA LEU A 483 12.30 -11.99 -3.60
C LEU A 483 13.49 -11.38 -2.86
N HIS A 484 14.60 -12.11 -2.71
CA HIS A 484 15.69 -11.75 -1.80
C HIS A 484 17.03 -11.69 -2.53
N ILE A 485 17.82 -10.66 -2.25
CA ILE A 485 19.27 -10.68 -2.47
C ILE A 485 19.93 -11.07 -1.16
N ALA A 486 20.77 -12.10 -1.18
CA ALA A 486 21.34 -12.72 0.00
C ALA A 486 22.87 -12.86 -0.09
N SER A 487 23.52 -12.77 1.07
CA SER A 487 24.94 -13.09 1.24
C SER A 487 25.11 -14.56 1.65
N ASN A 488 26.29 -15.14 1.37
CA ASN A 488 26.69 -16.44 1.94
C ASN A 488 26.92 -16.40 3.45
N GLN A 489 27.06 -15.20 4.04
CA GLN A 489 27.16 -15.05 5.48
C GLN A 489 25.80 -15.29 6.14
N THR A 490 25.82 -16.02 7.25
CA THR A 490 24.61 -16.33 8.03
C THR A 490 24.51 -15.45 9.27
N ASN A 491 23.29 -15.18 9.73
CA ASN A 491 23.07 -14.66 11.06
C ASN A 491 23.37 -15.74 12.13
N ARG A 492 23.20 -15.39 13.42
CA ARG A 492 23.44 -16.33 14.54
C ARG A 492 22.61 -17.61 14.47
N TRP A 493 21.49 -17.60 13.74
CA TRP A 493 20.57 -18.73 13.60
C TRP A 493 20.87 -19.63 12.40
N GLY A 494 21.92 -19.32 11.64
CA GLY A 494 22.35 -20.11 10.48
C GLY A 494 21.59 -19.80 9.19
N HIS A 495 20.77 -18.75 9.15
CA HIS A 495 20.09 -18.31 7.93
C HIS A 495 20.92 -17.27 7.20
N GLN A 496 20.98 -17.35 5.86
CA GLN A 496 21.65 -16.33 5.05
C GLN A 496 21.08 -14.93 5.32
N ARG A 497 21.98 -13.97 5.47
CA ARG A 497 21.64 -12.56 5.69
C ARG A 497 21.17 -11.98 4.36
N SER A 498 19.93 -11.49 4.31
CA SER A 498 19.30 -11.05 3.06
C SER A 498 18.47 -9.78 3.20
N TYR A 499 18.27 -9.08 2.09
CA TYR A 499 17.25 -8.04 1.94
C TYR A 499 16.19 -8.49 0.95
N ARG A 500 14.92 -8.31 1.33
CA ARG A 500 13.73 -8.61 0.53
C ARG A 500 13.32 -7.39 -0.30
N LEU A 501 13.08 -7.62 -1.58
CA LEU A 501 12.37 -6.71 -2.49
C LEU A 501 10.86 -6.94 -2.38
N GLN A 502 10.11 -5.91 -1.96
CA GLN A 502 8.65 -5.95 -1.89
C GLN A 502 8.05 -4.86 -2.78
N VAL A 503 7.60 -5.26 -3.97
CA VAL A 503 7.09 -4.36 -5.02
C VAL A 503 5.58 -4.14 -4.90
N VAL A 504 5.15 -2.89 -4.91
CA VAL A 504 3.73 -2.45 -4.91
C VAL A 504 3.42 -1.83 -6.27
N SER A 505 2.62 -2.50 -7.10
CA SER A 505 2.35 -2.12 -8.49
C SER A 505 0.98 -2.60 -8.95
N PHE A 506 0.30 -1.80 -9.77
CA PHE A 506 -1.04 -2.05 -10.34
C PHE A 506 -1.08 -1.72 -11.85
N THR A 507 0.04 -1.93 -12.55
CA THR A 507 0.26 -1.62 -13.97
C THR A 507 -0.81 -2.23 -14.86
N GLY A 508 -1.09 -1.56 -15.99
CA GLY A 508 -1.80 -2.19 -17.10
C GLY A 508 -0.89 -3.16 -17.84
N ASP A 509 -1.36 -3.65 -18.98
CA ASP A 509 -0.54 -4.44 -19.89
C ASP A 509 0.63 -3.61 -20.43
N HIS A 510 1.80 -4.23 -20.58
CA HIS A 510 2.92 -3.62 -21.31
C HIS A 510 2.64 -3.68 -22.82
N LEU A 511 3.38 -2.88 -23.59
CA LEU A 511 3.30 -2.94 -25.04
C LEU A 511 3.66 -4.36 -25.53
N PRO A 512 2.94 -4.96 -26.49
CA PRO A 512 3.24 -6.31 -26.94
C PRO A 512 4.67 -6.46 -27.47
N ASP A 513 5.37 -7.56 -27.15
CA ASP A 513 6.74 -7.85 -27.61
C ASP A 513 6.90 -7.80 -29.15
N ALA A 514 5.81 -8.02 -29.90
CA ALA A 514 5.79 -7.94 -31.36
C ALA A 514 5.83 -6.50 -31.90
N ALA A 515 5.55 -5.49 -31.07
CA ALA A 515 5.59 -4.10 -31.46
C ALA A 515 7.04 -3.64 -31.71
N PRO A 516 7.37 -3.10 -32.89
CA PRO A 516 8.76 -2.73 -33.23
C PRO A 516 9.44 -1.74 -32.27
N GLU A 517 8.68 -0.84 -31.65
CA GLU A 517 9.16 0.18 -30.72
C GLU A 517 9.34 -0.31 -29.27
N GLU A 518 8.86 -1.52 -28.94
CA GLU A 518 8.84 -2.04 -27.57
C GLU A 518 10.24 -2.20 -26.97
N LYS A 519 11.27 -2.45 -27.81
CA LYS A 519 12.66 -2.58 -27.37
C LYS A 519 13.20 -1.38 -26.59
N SER A 520 12.66 -0.19 -26.84
CA SER A 520 13.03 1.04 -26.09
C SER A 520 12.52 1.08 -24.65
N MET A 521 11.63 0.15 -24.30
CA MET A 521 10.94 0.08 -23.01
C MET A 521 10.84 -1.36 -22.49
N SER A 522 11.76 -2.24 -22.93
CA SER A 522 11.73 -3.67 -22.62
C SER A 522 11.83 -3.99 -21.12
N TRP A 523 12.31 -3.06 -20.30
CA TRP A 523 12.26 -3.13 -18.83
C TRP A 523 10.82 -3.21 -18.27
N ALA A 524 9.82 -2.69 -19.00
CA ALA A 524 8.41 -2.72 -18.58
C ALA A 524 7.80 -4.13 -18.61
N ARG A 525 8.43 -5.09 -19.33
CA ARG A 525 8.02 -6.51 -19.36
C ARG A 525 8.12 -7.19 -18.00
N TYR A 526 9.02 -6.70 -17.13
CA TYR A 526 9.44 -7.38 -15.91
C TYR A 526 8.99 -6.61 -14.68
N LYS A 527 8.40 -7.29 -13.71
CA LYS A 527 8.13 -6.70 -12.39
C LYS A 527 9.43 -6.51 -11.63
N VAL A 528 10.32 -7.50 -11.70
CA VAL A 528 11.70 -7.47 -11.21
C VAL A 528 12.56 -8.26 -12.20
N ALA A 529 13.73 -7.74 -12.56
CA ALA A 529 14.79 -8.49 -13.21
C ALA A 529 16.09 -8.33 -12.42
N ILE A 530 16.86 -9.40 -12.28
CA ILE A 530 18.17 -9.39 -11.61
C ILE A 530 19.23 -9.60 -12.68
N THR A 531 20.21 -8.70 -12.74
CA THR A 531 21.35 -8.81 -13.67
C THR A 531 22.66 -8.75 -12.89
N LYS A 532 23.73 -9.24 -13.52
CA LYS A 532 25.09 -9.01 -13.05
C LYS A 532 25.46 -7.54 -13.26
N TYR A 533 26.17 -6.94 -12.30
CA TYR A 533 26.68 -5.58 -12.42
C TYR A 533 27.73 -5.49 -13.53
N LYS A 534 27.56 -4.50 -14.43
CA LYS A 534 28.57 -4.11 -15.43
C LYS A 534 28.73 -2.59 -15.46
N ASP A 535 29.96 -2.14 -15.66
CA ASP A 535 30.29 -0.71 -15.79
C ASP A 535 29.56 -0.05 -16.98
N GLU A 536 29.25 -0.84 -18.01
CA GLU A 536 28.57 -0.41 -19.23
C GLU A 536 27.03 -0.37 -19.10
N GLU A 537 26.45 -1.14 -18.18
CA GLU A 537 24.98 -1.28 -17.98
C GLU A 537 24.45 -0.35 -16.87
N GLN A 538 24.81 0.93 -16.95
CA GLN A 538 24.51 1.88 -15.87
C GLN A 538 23.03 2.25 -15.76
N THR A 539 22.30 2.23 -16.88
CA THR A 539 20.92 2.68 -16.97
C THR A 539 20.05 1.77 -17.83
N SER A 540 18.77 1.60 -17.47
CA SER A 540 17.80 0.81 -18.25
C SER A 540 17.11 1.60 -19.38
N SER A 541 17.30 2.92 -19.40
CA SER A 541 16.87 3.85 -20.46
C SER A 541 17.95 4.90 -20.73
N CYS A 542 17.69 5.86 -21.63
CA CYS A 542 18.63 6.94 -21.92
C CYS A 542 17.97 8.18 -22.55
N LEU A 543 18.73 9.28 -22.62
CA LEU A 543 18.30 10.56 -23.21
C LEU A 543 17.81 10.46 -24.67
N HIS A 544 18.26 9.43 -25.39
CA HIS A 544 18.05 9.27 -26.83
C HIS A 544 16.99 8.20 -27.16
N GLY A 545 16.37 7.56 -26.16
CA GLY A 545 15.44 6.44 -26.35
C GLY A 545 14.13 6.82 -27.04
N GLN A 546 13.55 7.98 -26.67
CA GLN A 546 12.24 8.44 -27.16
C GLN A 546 12.16 8.67 -28.66
N ASN A 547 13.22 9.24 -29.26
CA ASN A 547 13.17 9.70 -30.65
C ASN A 547 13.58 8.62 -31.65
N ASN A 548 14.13 7.51 -31.17
CA ASN A 548 14.47 6.35 -32.00
C ASN A 548 14.15 5.06 -31.24
N MET A 549 12.85 4.84 -31.01
CA MET A 549 12.38 3.68 -30.24
C MET A 549 12.60 2.33 -30.95
N TRP A 550 12.75 2.34 -32.28
CA TRP A 550 12.93 1.13 -33.10
C TRP A 550 14.35 0.59 -33.12
N THR A 551 15.34 1.47 -32.90
CA THR A 551 16.75 1.10 -32.78
C THR A 551 17.38 1.82 -31.58
N PRO A 552 16.83 1.59 -30.37
CA PRO A 552 17.11 2.41 -29.19
C PRO A 552 18.59 2.32 -28.80
N ALA A 553 19.14 3.39 -28.22
CA ALA A 553 20.54 3.41 -27.79
C ALA A 553 20.80 2.47 -26.59
N VAL A 554 19.77 2.21 -25.78
CA VAL A 554 19.77 1.21 -24.71
C VAL A 554 18.57 0.29 -24.95
N ASP A 555 18.81 -1.02 -24.99
CA ASP A 555 17.77 -2.05 -25.01
C ASP A 555 17.97 -2.95 -23.79
N PHE A 556 17.14 -2.75 -22.78
CA PHE A 556 17.25 -3.47 -21.51
C PHE A 556 17.17 -5.00 -21.66
N SER A 557 16.48 -5.50 -22.70
CA SER A 557 16.40 -6.95 -22.92
C SER A 557 17.75 -7.59 -23.25
N THR A 558 18.73 -6.79 -23.68
CA THR A 558 20.09 -7.28 -23.94
C THR A 558 20.91 -7.53 -22.68
N PHE A 559 20.50 -6.97 -21.52
CA PHE A 559 21.15 -7.21 -20.22
C PHE A 559 20.77 -8.56 -19.61
N ILE A 560 19.80 -9.25 -20.21
CA ILE A 560 19.28 -10.55 -19.76
C ILE A 560 19.59 -11.64 -20.80
N ALA A 561 19.69 -11.26 -22.07
CA ALA A 561 19.83 -12.21 -23.18
C ALA A 561 21.20 -12.90 -23.26
N ASP A 562 22.21 -12.39 -22.55
CA ASP A 562 23.49 -13.07 -22.35
C ASP A 562 23.44 -14.15 -21.25
N ASP A 563 22.36 -14.21 -20.48
CA ASP A 563 22.02 -15.24 -19.48
C ASP A 563 23.19 -15.56 -18.55
N GLU A 564 23.84 -14.52 -18.02
CA GLU A 564 24.99 -14.71 -17.16
C GLU A 564 24.59 -15.39 -15.83
N SER A 565 25.58 -16.01 -15.18
CA SER A 565 25.36 -16.51 -13.82
C SER A 565 25.25 -15.34 -12.85
N ILE A 566 24.29 -15.44 -11.93
CA ILE A 566 24.05 -14.49 -10.83
C ILE A 566 24.38 -15.10 -9.45
N VAL A 567 25.23 -16.14 -9.42
CA VAL A 567 25.61 -16.85 -8.19
C VAL A 567 26.92 -16.29 -7.64
N ASN A 568 26.87 -15.64 -6.48
CA ASN A 568 28.00 -15.00 -5.80
C ASN A 568 28.64 -13.87 -6.63
N GLU A 569 27.80 -13.10 -7.30
CA GLU A 569 28.19 -12.00 -8.16
C GLU A 569 27.66 -10.68 -7.61
N ASP A 570 28.14 -9.57 -8.15
CA ASP A 570 27.58 -8.24 -7.90
C ASP A 570 26.24 -8.12 -8.62
N LEU A 571 25.13 -8.00 -7.87
CA LEU A 571 23.78 -8.11 -8.41
C LEU A 571 23.04 -6.77 -8.39
N VAL A 572 22.42 -6.44 -9.52
CA VAL A 572 21.54 -5.28 -9.65
C VAL A 572 20.11 -5.75 -9.86
N ALA A 573 19.20 -5.26 -9.01
CA ALA A 573 17.77 -5.46 -9.20
C ALA A 573 17.16 -4.28 -9.95
N TRP A 574 16.48 -4.56 -11.05
CA TRP A 574 15.71 -3.60 -11.85
C TRP A 574 14.24 -3.80 -11.55
N VAL A 575 13.61 -2.80 -10.93
CA VAL A 575 12.26 -2.92 -10.38
C VAL A 575 11.30 -2.02 -11.11
N THR A 576 10.24 -2.61 -11.66
CA THR A 576 9.19 -1.89 -12.36
C THR A 576 7.93 -1.80 -11.52
N THR A 577 7.34 -0.62 -11.50
CA THR A 577 6.06 -0.33 -10.84
C THR A 577 5.21 0.60 -11.70
N GLY A 578 3.91 0.67 -11.45
CA GLY A 578 3.05 1.61 -12.15
C GLY A 578 1.57 1.34 -11.94
N PHE A 579 0.73 1.93 -12.79
CA PHE A 579 -0.72 1.77 -12.74
C PHE A 579 -1.39 2.01 -14.10
N LEU A 580 -2.53 1.36 -14.35
CA LEU A 580 -3.45 1.74 -15.42
C LEU A 580 -4.23 2.99 -15.01
N HIS A 581 -4.31 3.99 -15.90
CA HIS A 581 -5.11 5.19 -15.69
C HIS A 581 -6.16 5.32 -16.80
N ILE A 582 -7.42 5.13 -16.43
CA ILE A 582 -8.58 5.49 -17.25
C ILE A 582 -9.09 6.83 -16.69
N PRO A 583 -8.80 7.98 -17.34
CA PRO A 583 -9.19 9.26 -16.78
C PRO A 583 -10.70 9.41 -16.63
N HIS A 584 -11.10 10.17 -15.62
CA HIS A 584 -12.50 10.39 -15.24
C HIS A 584 -12.73 11.83 -14.79
N ALA A 585 -13.97 12.21 -14.49
CA ALA A 585 -14.33 13.61 -14.24
C ALA A 585 -13.61 14.21 -13.03
N GLU A 586 -13.32 13.40 -12.01
CA GLU A 586 -12.62 13.78 -10.79
C GLU A 586 -11.12 14.05 -11.01
N ASP A 587 -10.57 13.67 -12.17
CA ASP A 587 -9.22 14.10 -12.60
C ASP A 587 -9.19 15.57 -13.06
N ILE A 588 -10.33 16.29 -13.06
CA ILE A 588 -10.40 17.72 -13.39
C ILE A 588 -10.51 18.56 -12.09
N PRO A 589 -9.57 19.50 -11.83
CA PRO A 589 -8.51 19.93 -12.74
C PRO A 589 -7.26 19.04 -12.74
N ASN A 590 -6.96 18.28 -11.69
CA ASN A 590 -5.79 17.40 -11.64
C ASN A 590 -6.14 16.04 -11.06
N THR A 591 -5.41 15.02 -11.54
CA THR A 591 -5.33 13.71 -10.91
C THR A 591 -4.84 13.83 -9.47
N VAL A 592 -5.43 13.05 -8.56
CA VAL A 592 -5.07 13.04 -7.14
C VAL A 592 -4.06 11.94 -6.83
N THR A 593 -3.27 12.13 -5.77
CA THR A 593 -2.24 11.16 -5.33
C THR A 593 -2.80 9.95 -4.59
N VAL A 594 -4.10 9.96 -4.25
CA VAL A 594 -4.78 8.86 -3.55
C VAL A 594 -4.96 7.69 -4.51
N GLY A 595 -4.43 6.51 -4.17
CA GLY A 595 -4.46 5.32 -5.03
C GLY A 595 -3.44 5.31 -6.18
N ASN A 596 -2.97 6.48 -6.62
CA ASN A 596 -2.04 6.62 -7.76
C ASN A 596 -0.57 6.63 -7.32
N GLY A 597 -0.12 5.56 -6.66
CA GLY A 597 1.26 5.41 -6.24
C GLY A 597 1.76 3.97 -6.31
N GLY A 598 3.06 3.81 -6.46
CA GLY A 598 3.74 2.52 -6.54
C GLY A 598 5.20 2.61 -6.12
N GLY A 599 5.90 1.49 -6.04
CA GLY A 599 7.28 1.48 -5.59
C GLY A 599 7.81 0.12 -5.15
N VAL A 600 8.95 0.15 -4.45
CA VAL A 600 9.60 -1.02 -3.87
C VAL A 600 10.12 -0.73 -2.47
N ILE A 601 9.89 -1.66 -1.55
CA ILE A 601 10.45 -1.63 -0.20
C ILE A 601 11.56 -2.66 -0.11
N LEU A 602 12.75 -2.24 0.29
CA LEU A 602 13.90 -3.08 0.63
C LEU A 602 13.85 -3.34 2.13
N ARG A 603 13.64 -4.59 2.53
CA ARG A 603 13.42 -4.96 3.94
C ARG A 603 14.46 -5.97 4.42
N PRO A 604 15.09 -5.79 5.59
CA PRO A 604 15.98 -6.80 6.14
C PRO A 604 15.18 -8.08 6.44
N HIS A 605 15.71 -9.23 6.03
CA HIS A 605 15.14 -10.53 6.31
C HIS A 605 16.25 -11.50 6.71
N ASN A 606 16.26 -11.93 7.97
CA ASN A 606 17.39 -12.65 8.58
C ASN A 606 18.74 -11.92 8.47
N TYR A 607 18.77 -10.65 8.07
CA TYR A 607 20.00 -9.86 8.02
C TYR A 607 20.55 -9.57 9.42
N PHE A 608 19.68 -9.29 10.38
CA PHE A 608 20.04 -9.14 11.79
C PHE A 608 19.66 -10.39 12.58
N ASP A 609 20.14 -10.48 13.82
CA ASP A 609 19.77 -11.55 14.75
C ASP A 609 18.37 -11.36 15.37
N ASN A 610 17.87 -10.12 15.39
CA ASN A 610 16.55 -9.70 15.86
C ASN A 610 16.17 -8.35 15.23
N ASP A 611 14.96 -7.85 15.52
CA ASP A 611 14.52 -6.53 15.05
C ASP A 611 15.45 -5.41 15.57
N PRO A 612 16.10 -4.63 14.68
CA PRO A 612 16.99 -3.55 15.09
C PRO A 612 16.29 -2.43 15.89
N SER A 613 14.95 -2.31 15.79
CA SER A 613 14.18 -1.29 16.52
C SER A 613 13.95 -1.62 18.00
N VAL A 614 14.34 -2.82 18.47
CA VAL A 614 14.27 -3.20 19.90
C VAL A 614 15.13 -2.27 20.76
N GLU A 615 16.15 -1.66 20.18
CA GLU A 615 17.05 -0.72 20.85
C GLU A 615 16.68 0.76 20.62
N SER A 616 15.52 1.03 20.02
CA SER A 616 15.09 2.40 19.73
C SER A 616 14.90 3.21 21.02
N PRO A 617 15.47 4.43 21.11
CA PRO A 617 15.22 5.33 22.23
C PRO A 617 13.79 5.92 22.22
N ASP A 618 13.04 5.73 21.14
CA ASP A 618 11.64 6.16 21.01
C ASP A 618 10.65 5.13 21.59
N ALA A 619 11.15 4.02 22.15
CA ALA A 619 10.32 2.96 22.71
C ALA A 619 9.59 3.39 23.98
N VAL A 620 8.31 3.04 24.05
CA VAL A 620 7.42 3.23 25.19
C VAL A 620 7.08 1.87 25.78
N TYR A 621 7.18 1.74 27.10
CA TYR A 621 6.74 0.57 27.84
C TYR A 621 5.95 0.99 29.08
N ILE A 622 4.79 0.36 29.26
CA ILE A 622 3.85 0.67 30.33
C ILE A 622 3.47 -0.63 31.05
N HIS A 623 3.63 -0.62 32.37
CA HIS A 623 3.04 -1.58 33.30
C HIS A 623 2.04 -0.83 34.20
N PRO A 624 0.99 -1.47 34.76
CA PRO A 624 -0.02 -0.84 35.61
C PRO A 624 0.47 0.23 36.61
N ASP A 625 1.66 0.09 37.18
CA ASP A 625 2.20 1.00 38.20
C ASP A 625 3.09 2.14 37.65
N SER A 626 3.24 2.28 36.32
CA SER A 626 4.27 3.13 35.67
C SER A 626 3.75 4.07 34.56
N THR A 627 2.44 4.33 34.53
CA THR A 627 1.77 5.04 33.41
C THR A 627 2.26 6.48 33.18
N GLU A 628 2.79 7.14 34.21
CA GLU A 628 3.25 8.53 34.17
C GLU A 628 4.79 8.67 34.18
N GLU A 629 5.53 7.55 34.13
CA GLU A 629 6.99 7.57 34.22
C GLU A 629 7.66 8.01 32.93
N CYS A 630 8.32 9.16 32.97
CA CYS A 630 9.14 9.69 31.88
C CYS A 630 10.30 8.77 31.44
N GLU A 631 10.79 7.89 32.31
CA GLU A 631 11.96 7.04 32.04
C GLU A 631 11.66 5.96 30.99
N ASN A 632 10.47 5.38 31.03
CA ASN A 632 10.02 4.31 30.13
C ASN A 632 8.96 4.77 29.14
N ASN A 633 8.43 5.99 29.31
CA ASN A 633 7.44 6.60 28.44
C ASN A 633 7.73 8.09 28.31
N LYS A 634 8.56 8.48 27.33
CA LYS A 634 8.86 9.88 27.10
C LYS A 634 7.59 10.67 26.77
N MET A 635 6.58 10.06 26.12
CA MET A 635 5.30 10.72 25.78
C MET A 635 4.51 11.20 27.00
N ALA A 636 4.74 10.62 28.19
CA ALA A 636 4.16 11.11 29.44
C ALA A 636 4.63 12.54 29.79
N CYS A 637 5.82 12.94 29.33
CA CYS A 637 6.42 14.25 29.60
C CYS A 637 6.11 15.31 28.53
N LEU A 638 5.45 14.93 27.43
CA LEU A 638 5.30 15.81 26.26
C LEU A 638 4.74 17.19 26.64
N ALA A 639 3.66 17.22 27.44
CA ALA A 639 3.01 18.44 27.88
C ALA A 639 3.91 19.34 28.75
N ARG A 640 4.88 18.76 29.48
CA ARG A 640 5.83 19.50 30.33
C ARG A 640 7.04 20.01 29.54
N ASP A 641 7.47 19.25 28.54
CA ASP A 641 8.72 19.47 27.80
C ASP A 641 8.52 20.27 26.48
N THR A 642 7.34 20.83 26.24
CA THR A 642 7.03 21.59 25.02
C THR A 642 7.43 23.06 25.15
N CYS A 643 8.17 23.58 24.17
CA CYS A 643 8.53 24.99 24.03
C CYS A 643 7.83 25.64 22.84
N GLY A 644 7.76 26.98 22.81
CA GLY A 644 7.21 27.72 21.67
C GLY A 644 8.04 27.57 20.40
N HIS A 645 7.40 27.73 19.23
CA HIS A 645 8.03 27.59 17.93
C HIS A 645 7.90 28.87 17.10
N ASP A 646 9.04 29.35 16.60
CA ASP A 646 9.08 30.37 15.56
C ASP A 646 9.11 29.68 14.19
N LEU A 647 8.03 29.86 13.42
CA LEU A 647 7.98 29.40 12.04
C LEU A 647 8.60 30.46 11.12
N PRO A 648 9.49 30.08 10.19
CA PRO A 648 10.00 31.03 9.22
C PRO A 648 8.84 31.59 8.38
N PRO A 649 8.89 32.85 7.91
CA PRO A 649 7.86 33.38 7.02
C PRO A 649 7.81 32.57 5.72
N PHE A 650 6.61 32.45 5.14
CA PHE A 650 6.44 31.76 3.87
C PHE A 650 7.19 32.52 2.75
N THR A 651 7.94 31.79 1.94
CA THR A 651 8.64 32.31 0.77
C THR A 651 8.43 31.37 -0.41
N TYR A 652 8.22 31.94 -1.59
CA TYR A 652 8.20 31.21 -2.87
C TYR A 652 8.83 32.12 -3.92
N ASN A 653 9.87 31.65 -4.61
CA ASN A 653 10.62 32.46 -5.57
C ASN A 653 10.03 32.32 -6.99
N GLY A 654 9.52 31.13 -7.32
CA GLY A 654 8.67 30.79 -8.46
C GLY A 654 9.23 31.20 -9.82
N PHE A 655 8.98 32.46 -10.17
CA PHE A 655 8.95 32.97 -11.55
C PHE A 655 9.86 34.19 -11.80
N ASP A 656 10.88 34.42 -10.95
CA ASP A 656 11.81 35.57 -10.98
C ASP A 656 11.12 36.96 -11.03
N GLY A 657 10.93 37.58 -9.86
CA GLY A 657 10.65 39.03 -9.74
C GLY A 657 9.17 39.48 -9.73
N VAL A 658 8.19 38.58 -9.72
CA VAL A 658 6.75 38.92 -9.90
C VAL A 658 5.92 38.98 -8.61
N MET A 659 6.47 38.66 -7.43
CA MET A 659 5.71 38.70 -6.17
C MET A 659 6.11 39.86 -5.25
N SER A 660 5.17 40.78 -5.03
CA SER A 660 5.22 41.83 -4.01
C SER A 660 5.28 41.20 -2.60
N ARG A 661 6.30 41.58 -1.81
CA ARG A 661 6.40 41.26 -0.38
C ARG A 661 5.40 42.09 0.41
N THR A 662 4.16 41.62 0.51
CA THR A 662 3.21 42.13 1.50
C THR A 662 2.96 41.06 2.54
N THR A 663 3.55 41.24 3.72
CA THR A 663 3.23 40.45 4.92
C THR A 663 1.82 40.85 5.38
N PRO A 664 0.82 39.96 5.35
CA PRO A 664 -0.49 40.27 5.91
C PRO A 664 -0.39 40.43 7.42
N ALA A 665 -1.12 41.40 7.99
CA ALA A 665 -1.28 41.51 9.43
C ALA A 665 -2.02 40.28 9.98
N CYS A 666 -1.54 39.74 11.09
CA CYS A 666 -2.14 38.58 11.76
C CYS A 666 -3.49 38.99 12.36
N ASN A 667 -4.61 38.68 11.70
CA ASN A 667 -5.93 38.91 12.24
C ASN A 667 -6.46 37.61 12.87
N SER A 668 -6.53 37.57 14.20
CA SER A 668 -6.90 36.38 14.99
C SER A 668 -8.41 36.07 15.00
N SER A 669 -9.21 36.76 14.19
CA SER A 669 -10.67 36.82 14.36
C SER A 669 -11.50 35.88 13.46
N HIS A 670 -10.92 34.92 12.75
CA HIS A 670 -11.67 34.11 11.78
C HIS A 670 -11.50 32.60 11.96
N LEU A 671 -12.06 32.04 13.04
CA LEU A 671 -12.50 30.64 13.05
C LEU A 671 -13.78 30.56 12.20
N HIS A 672 -13.63 30.46 10.88
CA HIS A 672 -14.75 30.17 9.99
C HIS A 672 -15.18 28.70 10.17
N ASN A 673 -16.50 28.49 10.24
CA ASN A 673 -17.13 27.18 10.44
C ASN A 673 -16.69 26.19 9.34
N ALA A 674 -15.69 25.34 9.63
CA ALA A 674 -15.11 24.41 8.65
C ALA A 674 -16.07 23.27 8.27
N LEU A 675 -17.04 22.99 9.15
CA LEU A 675 -18.05 21.95 8.97
C LEU A 675 -19.21 22.47 8.13
N LYS A 676 -19.61 21.70 7.12
CA LYS A 676 -20.78 22.00 6.27
C LYS A 676 -22.10 21.51 6.86
N ARG A 677 -22.05 20.57 7.80
CA ARG A 677 -23.21 19.98 8.48
C ARG A 677 -23.18 20.26 9.97
N LYS A 678 -24.33 20.11 10.61
CA LYS A 678 -24.49 20.08 12.07
C LYS A 678 -24.82 18.65 12.49
N HIS A 679 -24.45 18.31 13.71
CA HIS A 679 -24.85 17.04 14.29
C HIS A 679 -26.38 16.95 14.43
N ASP A 680 -26.90 15.74 14.27
CA ASP A 680 -28.30 15.39 14.43
C ASP A 680 -28.42 14.03 15.12
N ASN A 681 -29.66 13.56 15.33
CA ASN A 681 -29.94 12.30 16.01
C ASN A 681 -30.03 11.10 15.05
N SER A 682 -29.75 11.28 13.75
CA SER A 682 -29.92 10.22 12.75
C SER A 682 -28.97 9.04 13.00
N SER A 683 -27.76 9.29 13.50
CA SER A 683 -26.76 8.27 13.79
C SER A 683 -27.14 7.31 14.92
N LEU A 684 -28.07 7.70 15.80
CA LEU A 684 -28.43 6.95 17.00
C LEU A 684 -29.09 5.59 16.69
N VAL A 685 -29.64 5.42 15.47
CA VAL A 685 -30.15 4.13 15.00
C VAL A 685 -29.04 3.06 14.93
N PHE A 686 -27.78 3.48 14.78
CA PHE A 686 -26.59 2.63 14.73
C PHE A 686 -25.77 2.64 16.03
N ALA A 687 -26.21 3.37 17.06
CA ALA A 687 -25.44 3.48 18.29
C ALA A 687 -25.31 2.11 18.97
N ASP A 688 -24.10 1.76 19.40
CA ASP A 688 -23.85 0.58 20.21
C ASP A 688 -24.64 0.65 21.53
N LEU A 689 -24.75 -0.49 22.21
CA LEU A 689 -25.46 -0.57 23.48
C LEU A 689 -24.73 0.23 24.56
N THR A 690 -25.47 1.04 25.29
CA THR A 690 -24.96 1.73 26.48
C THR A 690 -24.78 0.75 27.63
N ALA A 691 -23.96 1.12 28.63
CA ALA A 691 -23.78 0.31 29.85
C ALA A 691 -25.13 -0.02 30.53
N GLY A 692 -26.07 0.93 30.55
CA GLY A 692 -27.41 0.72 31.10
C GLY A 692 -28.28 -0.21 30.24
N GLU A 693 -28.19 -0.15 28.92
CA GLU A 693 -28.90 -1.09 28.03
C GLU A 693 -28.37 -2.53 28.19
N TYR A 694 -27.05 -2.72 28.30
CA TYR A 694 -26.47 -4.03 28.61
C TYR A 694 -27.02 -4.62 29.91
N GLN A 695 -27.06 -3.81 30.97
CA GLN A 695 -27.60 -4.23 32.27
C GLN A 695 -29.08 -4.61 32.17
N GLN A 696 -29.90 -3.80 31.50
CA GLN A 696 -31.33 -4.09 31.32
C GLN A 696 -31.58 -5.38 30.53
N VAL A 697 -30.82 -5.61 29.45
CA VAL A 697 -30.93 -6.85 28.66
C VAL A 697 -30.51 -8.06 29.47
N ARG A 698 -29.38 -7.97 30.17
CA ARG A 698 -28.88 -9.03 31.04
C ARG A 698 -29.89 -9.37 32.13
N ASP A 699 -30.35 -8.37 32.88
CA ASP A 699 -31.28 -8.54 34.00
C ASP A 699 -32.63 -9.09 33.52
N TYR A 700 -33.11 -8.65 32.34
CA TYR A 700 -34.29 -9.24 31.72
C TYR A 700 -34.11 -10.73 31.42
N MET A 701 -32.99 -11.10 30.77
CA MET A 701 -32.70 -12.50 30.41
C MET A 701 -32.52 -13.39 31.64
N TRP A 702 -31.84 -12.90 32.68
CA TRP A 702 -31.70 -13.59 33.98
C TRP A 702 -33.03 -13.86 34.67
N ASN A 703 -34.00 -12.94 34.53
CA ASN A 703 -35.32 -13.10 35.13
C ASN A 703 -36.27 -14.01 34.33
N GLN A 704 -35.83 -14.58 33.20
CA GLN A 704 -36.66 -15.52 32.43
C GLN A 704 -36.57 -16.93 33.03
N PRO A 705 -37.65 -17.45 33.63
CA PRO A 705 -37.60 -18.71 34.39
C PRO A 705 -37.32 -19.94 33.51
N ASP A 706 -37.64 -19.89 32.22
CA ASP A 706 -37.47 -20.98 31.25
C ASP A 706 -36.04 -21.13 30.71
N LEU A 707 -35.21 -20.09 30.86
CA LEU A 707 -33.83 -20.07 30.37
C LEU A 707 -32.81 -20.61 31.39
N HIS A 708 -33.13 -20.56 32.69
CA HIS A 708 -32.28 -21.07 33.79
C HIS A 708 -30.81 -20.58 33.72
N ILE A 709 -30.61 -19.29 33.46
CA ILE A 709 -29.27 -18.71 33.24
C ILE A 709 -28.52 -18.56 34.57
N SER A 710 -27.27 -19.01 34.61
CA SER A 710 -26.33 -18.80 35.72
C SER A 710 -25.91 -17.34 35.84
N HIS A 711 -25.80 -16.87 37.08
CA HIS A 711 -25.30 -15.52 37.40
C HIS A 711 -23.81 -15.52 37.74
N ASP A 712 -23.16 -16.69 37.75
CA ASP A 712 -21.73 -16.84 38.01
C ASP A 712 -20.90 -16.31 36.83
N ALA A 713 -19.90 -15.48 37.13
CA ALA A 713 -18.92 -15.01 36.14
C ALA A 713 -18.11 -16.16 35.53
N PHE A 714 -17.98 -17.27 36.26
CA PHE A 714 -17.23 -18.46 35.87
C PHE A 714 -18.16 -19.66 35.67
N ALA A 715 -19.34 -19.41 35.07
CA ALA A 715 -20.33 -20.44 34.78
C ALA A 715 -19.70 -21.67 34.11
N LYS A 716 -20.06 -22.85 34.61
CA LYS A 716 -19.52 -24.13 34.13
C LYS A 716 -20.12 -24.47 32.77
N PRO A 717 -19.43 -25.26 31.92
CA PRO A 717 -19.98 -25.68 30.63
C PRO A 717 -21.29 -26.50 30.72
N THR A 718 -21.62 -27.04 31.90
CA THR A 718 -22.89 -27.73 32.18
C THR A 718 -24.06 -26.78 32.46
N GLU A 719 -23.79 -25.52 32.74
CA GLU A 719 -24.79 -24.52 33.10
C GLU A 719 -25.21 -23.72 31.87
N ASN A 720 -26.39 -23.08 31.94
CA ASN A 720 -26.78 -22.13 30.91
C ASN A 720 -26.19 -20.77 31.28
N PHE A 721 -25.55 -20.05 30.35
CA PHE A 721 -25.03 -18.71 30.66
C PHE A 721 -25.03 -17.81 29.42
N ILE A 722 -25.09 -16.50 29.64
CA ILE A 722 -25.02 -15.50 28.58
C ILE A 722 -23.57 -15.33 28.16
N PHE A 723 -23.23 -15.76 26.95
CA PHE A 723 -21.90 -15.60 26.40
C PHE A 723 -21.68 -14.21 25.82
N MET A 724 -22.66 -13.64 25.12
CA MET A 724 -22.50 -12.33 24.49
C MET A 724 -23.82 -11.58 24.46
N ILE A 725 -23.76 -10.26 24.66
CA ILE A 725 -24.82 -9.32 24.31
C ILE A 725 -24.19 -8.35 23.31
N ASP A 726 -24.84 -8.09 22.18
CA ASP A 726 -24.38 -7.09 21.20
C ASP A 726 -25.59 -6.40 20.54
N LEU A 727 -25.37 -5.24 19.91
CA LEU A 727 -26.41 -4.54 19.16
C LEU A 727 -26.87 -5.38 17.97
N ARG A 728 -28.18 -5.60 17.86
CA ARG A 728 -28.79 -6.11 16.63
C ARG A 728 -29.11 -4.92 15.72
N LEU A 729 -28.39 -4.82 14.60
CA LEU A 729 -28.66 -3.79 13.60
C LEU A 729 -30.10 -3.92 13.09
N PRO A 730 -30.87 -2.82 13.00
CA PRO A 730 -32.20 -2.84 12.38
C PRO A 730 -32.13 -3.22 10.89
N LYS A 731 -33.27 -3.60 10.31
CA LYS A 731 -33.33 -3.91 8.87
C LYS A 731 -32.94 -2.68 8.05
N LYS A 732 -32.07 -2.87 7.04
CA LYS A 732 -31.60 -1.81 6.14
C LYS A 732 -32.77 -0.98 5.60
N ASP A 733 -33.81 -1.63 5.07
CA ASP A 733 -34.98 -0.93 4.52
C ASP A 733 -35.70 -0.02 5.52
N ASP A 734 -35.80 -0.43 6.78
CA ASP A 734 -36.43 0.38 7.83
C ASP A 734 -35.56 1.59 8.17
N VAL A 735 -34.24 1.40 8.23
CA VAL A 735 -33.27 2.47 8.44
C VAL A 735 -33.29 3.46 7.29
N LEU A 736 -33.30 3.00 6.04
CA LEU A 736 -33.37 3.87 4.86
C LEU A 736 -34.67 4.66 4.81
N ARG A 737 -35.81 4.07 5.20
CA ARG A 737 -37.07 4.81 5.34
C ARG A 737 -36.99 5.91 6.41
N PHE A 738 -36.31 5.66 7.52
CA PHE A 738 -36.06 6.67 8.55
C PHE A 738 -35.13 7.78 8.05
N LEU A 739 -33.97 7.42 7.50
CA LEU A 739 -32.93 8.36 7.07
C LEU A 739 -33.37 9.22 5.87
N ASP A 740 -34.05 8.62 4.90
CA ASP A 740 -34.30 9.28 3.61
C ASP A 740 -35.78 9.67 3.40
N LYS A 741 -36.73 9.02 4.09
CA LYS A 741 -38.18 9.26 3.91
C LYS A 741 -38.88 9.85 5.14
N GLY A 742 -38.13 10.21 6.18
CA GLY A 742 -38.69 10.80 7.40
C GLY A 742 -39.64 9.85 8.17
N ALA A 743 -39.48 8.53 7.99
CA ALA A 743 -40.20 7.56 8.80
C ALA A 743 -39.78 7.63 10.27
N VAL A 744 -40.47 6.91 11.16
CA VAL A 744 -40.09 6.83 12.57
C VAL A 744 -38.80 6.03 12.72
N ILE A 745 -37.95 6.39 13.68
CA ILE A 745 -36.75 5.64 14.01
C ILE A 745 -37.08 4.17 14.30
N PRO A 746 -36.40 3.18 13.67
CA PRO A 746 -36.66 1.77 13.91
C PRO A 746 -36.43 1.39 15.37
N GLU A 747 -37.21 0.41 15.86
CA GLU A 747 -37.03 -0.17 17.19
C GLU A 747 -35.65 -0.82 17.30
N ARG A 748 -34.90 -0.47 18.35
CA ARG A 748 -33.60 -1.08 18.66
C ARG A 748 -33.80 -2.38 19.44
N SER A 749 -32.96 -3.38 19.15
CA SER A 749 -32.93 -4.66 19.86
C SER A 749 -31.48 -5.13 20.05
N ALA A 750 -31.28 -6.07 20.97
CA ALA A 750 -29.99 -6.73 21.19
C ALA A 750 -30.02 -8.17 20.66
N THR A 751 -28.87 -8.65 20.21
CA THR A 751 -28.61 -10.08 20.05
C THR A 751 -27.98 -10.61 21.33
N VAL A 752 -28.56 -11.66 21.91
CA VAL A 752 -28.04 -12.34 23.10
C VAL A 752 -27.69 -13.78 22.75
N VAL A 753 -26.43 -14.15 22.89
CA VAL A 753 -25.96 -15.53 22.68
C VAL A 753 -25.94 -16.24 24.03
N VAL A 754 -26.69 -17.32 24.15
CA VAL A 754 -26.76 -18.15 25.35
C VAL A 754 -26.21 -19.54 25.03
N PHE A 755 -25.25 -19.99 25.82
CA PHE A 755 -24.79 -21.37 25.77
C PHE A 755 -25.64 -22.16 26.75
N HIS A 756 -26.43 -23.11 26.25
CA HIS A 756 -27.30 -23.96 27.07
C HIS A 756 -26.57 -25.26 27.41
N GLY A 757 -25.70 -25.23 28.41
CA GLY A 757 -24.92 -26.39 28.85
C GLY A 757 -25.77 -27.59 29.26
N SER A 758 -26.95 -27.33 29.83
CA SER A 758 -27.90 -28.37 30.28
C SER A 758 -28.62 -29.08 29.13
N ARG A 759 -28.74 -28.43 27.97
CA ARG A 759 -29.40 -28.96 26.76
C ARG A 759 -28.43 -29.28 25.62
N ALA A 760 -27.14 -29.01 25.83
CA ALA A 760 -26.06 -29.21 24.86
C ALA A 760 -26.28 -28.47 23.52
N GLU A 761 -26.80 -27.23 23.57
CA GLU A 761 -27.03 -26.38 22.40
C GLU A 761 -26.58 -24.92 22.63
N ILE A 762 -26.38 -24.19 21.54
CA ILE A 762 -26.14 -22.74 21.52
C ILE A 762 -27.36 -22.08 20.90
N LYS A 763 -27.87 -21.02 21.54
CA LYS A 763 -29.03 -20.26 21.04
C LYS A 763 -28.70 -18.78 20.93
N GLU A 764 -29.17 -18.17 19.85
CA GLU A 764 -29.17 -16.72 19.67
C GLU A 764 -30.58 -16.16 19.81
N TYR A 765 -30.75 -15.18 20.69
CA TYR A 765 -32.01 -14.51 20.93
C TYR A 765 -31.99 -13.07 20.43
N SER A 766 -33.08 -12.63 19.83
CA SER A 766 -33.38 -11.22 19.62
C SER A 766 -34.16 -10.69 20.83
N VAL A 767 -33.64 -9.69 21.54
CA VAL A 767 -34.22 -9.15 22.78
C VAL A 767 -34.54 -7.66 22.60
N GLY A 768 -35.78 -7.26 22.86
CA GLY A 768 -36.22 -5.87 22.66
C GLY A 768 -37.61 -5.57 23.21
N PRO A 769 -38.14 -4.35 22.98
CA PRO A 769 -37.44 -3.15 22.50
C PRO A 769 -36.36 -2.66 23.47
N LEU A 770 -35.42 -1.84 23.00
CA LEU A 770 -34.47 -1.10 23.85
C LEU A 770 -34.80 0.39 23.90
N PRO A 771 -34.63 1.06 25.06
CA PRO A 771 -34.43 0.46 26.39
C PRO A 771 -35.69 -0.23 26.93
N ASN A 772 -35.56 -1.00 28.01
CA ASN A 772 -36.64 -1.76 28.68
C ASN A 772 -37.18 -2.95 27.85
N PRO A 773 -36.39 -4.04 27.70
CA PRO A 773 -36.80 -5.22 26.95
C PRO A 773 -38.06 -5.86 27.51
N LYS A 774 -38.93 -6.32 26.60
CA LYS A 774 -40.22 -6.95 26.91
C LYS A 774 -40.35 -8.34 26.30
N TYR A 775 -39.58 -8.65 25.26
CA TYR A 775 -39.58 -9.94 24.59
C TYR A 775 -38.16 -10.45 24.36
N HIS A 776 -38.04 -11.77 24.23
CA HIS A 776 -36.93 -12.45 23.59
C HIS A 776 -37.48 -13.47 22.58
N LYS A 777 -36.80 -13.65 21.45
CA LYS A 777 -37.18 -14.62 20.41
C LYS A 777 -35.94 -15.40 19.97
N ASP A 778 -36.01 -16.73 20.00
CA ASP A 778 -34.96 -17.58 19.42
C ASP A 778 -34.94 -17.37 17.90
N ILE A 779 -33.80 -16.94 17.37
CA ILE A 779 -33.57 -16.68 15.94
C ILE A 779 -32.55 -17.64 15.32
N THR A 780 -32.12 -18.68 16.06
CA THR A 780 -31.03 -19.59 15.68
C THR A 780 -31.35 -20.29 14.35
N GLN A 781 -32.50 -20.94 14.26
CA GLN A 781 -32.94 -21.64 13.05
C GLN A 781 -33.15 -20.69 11.87
N TRP A 782 -33.73 -19.51 12.11
CA TRP A 782 -33.92 -18.51 11.06
C TRP A 782 -32.59 -18.00 10.49
N LYS A 783 -31.57 -17.81 11.34
CA LYS A 783 -30.27 -17.24 10.96
C LYS A 783 -29.34 -18.27 10.31
N TYR A 784 -29.29 -19.49 10.85
CA TYR A 784 -28.30 -20.50 10.46
C TYR A 784 -28.89 -21.68 9.68
N GLY A 785 -30.22 -21.82 9.62
CA GLY A 785 -30.90 -22.96 9.00
C GLY A 785 -30.70 -24.29 9.73
N LYS A 786 -30.15 -24.25 10.95
CA LYS A 786 -29.89 -25.42 11.80
C LYS A 786 -29.75 -25.01 13.27
N ASP A 787 -29.88 -25.99 14.15
CA ASP A 787 -29.47 -25.83 15.54
C ASP A 787 -27.94 -25.90 15.66
N LEU A 788 -27.41 -25.18 16.64
CA LEU A 788 -25.98 -25.10 16.90
C LEU A 788 -25.63 -25.99 18.09
N PRO A 789 -24.84 -27.06 17.91
CA PRO A 789 -24.45 -27.92 19.02
C PRO A 789 -23.49 -27.19 19.97
N ILE A 790 -23.58 -27.50 21.27
CA ILE A 790 -22.70 -26.87 22.28
C ILE A 790 -21.21 -27.09 22.00
N ASN A 791 -20.83 -28.11 21.23
CA ASN A 791 -19.42 -28.38 20.91
C ASN A 791 -18.80 -27.37 19.95
N ASP A 792 -19.61 -26.60 19.22
CA ASP A 792 -19.14 -25.56 18.30
C ASP A 792 -18.74 -24.26 19.03
N ARG A 793 -19.00 -24.16 20.34
CA ARG A 793 -18.70 -22.98 21.16
C ARG A 793 -17.19 -22.73 21.31
N THR A 794 -16.81 -21.48 21.55
CA THR A 794 -15.46 -21.14 22.05
C THR A 794 -15.25 -21.59 23.51
N VAL A 795 -14.00 -21.66 23.97
CA VAL A 795 -13.69 -21.95 25.38
C VAL A 795 -13.89 -20.67 26.19
N THR A 796 -14.67 -20.77 27.27
CA THR A 796 -15.08 -19.64 28.11
C THR A 796 -14.11 -19.47 29.27
N ILE A 797 -14.14 -18.32 29.95
CA ILE A 797 -13.28 -18.10 31.14
C ILE A 797 -13.49 -19.19 32.20
N GLY A 798 -14.75 -19.59 32.46
CA GLY A 798 -15.08 -20.70 33.36
C GLY A 798 -14.52 -22.04 32.89
N GLU A 799 -14.62 -22.35 31.59
CA GLU A 799 -14.08 -23.57 31.00
C GLU A 799 -12.54 -23.61 31.05
N TYR A 800 -11.85 -22.48 30.82
CA TYR A 800 -10.40 -22.36 31.00
C TYR A 800 -9.98 -22.66 32.44
N GLY A 801 -10.71 -22.12 33.43
CA GLY A 801 -10.45 -22.39 34.84
C GLY A 801 -10.49 -23.89 35.15
N LEU A 802 -11.51 -24.60 34.65
CA LEU A 802 -11.63 -26.05 34.79
C LEU A 802 -10.52 -26.79 34.03
N LEU A 803 -10.19 -26.37 32.80
CA LEU A 803 -9.19 -27.02 31.96
C LEU A 803 -7.80 -26.95 32.58
N PHE A 804 -7.42 -25.78 33.10
CA PHE A 804 -6.13 -25.61 33.77
C PHE A 804 -6.08 -26.32 35.12
N GLN A 805 -7.19 -26.39 35.87
CA GLN A 805 -7.26 -27.21 37.08
C GLN A 805 -7.12 -28.71 36.78
N PHE A 806 -7.76 -29.19 35.71
CA PHE A 806 -7.66 -30.56 35.22
C PHE A 806 -6.23 -30.90 34.82
N LEU A 807 -5.61 -30.08 33.96
CA LEU A 807 -4.21 -30.23 33.55
C LEU A 807 -3.24 -30.15 34.73
N HIS A 808 -3.49 -29.28 35.70
CA HIS A 808 -2.67 -29.20 36.89
C HIS A 808 -2.69 -30.51 37.70
N THR A 809 -3.88 -31.10 37.86
CA THR A 809 -4.10 -32.30 38.66
C THR A 809 -3.58 -33.56 37.94
N GLU A 810 -3.95 -33.74 36.68
CA GLU A 810 -3.64 -34.95 35.92
C GLU A 810 -2.22 -34.96 35.35
N ILE A 811 -1.61 -33.79 35.13
CA ILE A 811 -0.32 -33.67 34.45
C ILE A 811 0.73 -33.02 35.34
N PHE A 812 0.53 -31.76 35.77
CA PHE A 812 1.61 -31.02 36.44
C PHE A 812 2.01 -31.64 37.79
N LYS A 813 1.05 -32.14 38.58
CA LYS A 813 1.35 -32.83 39.84
C LYS A 813 2.14 -34.13 39.60
N LYS A 814 1.69 -34.97 38.65
CA LYS A 814 2.34 -36.24 38.32
C LYS A 814 3.74 -36.07 37.73
N LEU A 815 3.92 -35.07 36.86
CA LEU A 815 5.17 -34.80 36.15
C LEU A 815 6.07 -33.77 36.84
N SER A 816 5.83 -33.45 38.11
CA SER A 816 6.55 -32.39 38.85
C SER A 816 8.08 -32.48 38.75
N LYS A 817 8.64 -33.70 38.85
CA LYS A 817 10.08 -33.96 38.65
C LYS A 817 10.54 -33.57 37.25
N ILE A 818 9.85 -34.04 36.20
CA ILE A 818 10.21 -33.82 34.79
C ILE A 818 10.09 -32.33 34.44
N LEU A 819 9.01 -31.68 34.87
CA LEU A 819 8.77 -30.25 34.62
C LEU A 819 9.83 -29.37 35.29
N LYS A 820 10.27 -29.74 36.50
CA LYS A 820 11.36 -29.07 37.21
C LYS A 820 12.71 -29.26 36.52
N GLU A 821 13.07 -30.50 36.17
CA GLU A 821 14.36 -30.82 35.52
C GLU A 821 14.45 -30.26 34.10
N SER A 822 13.35 -30.29 33.34
CA SER A 822 13.32 -29.92 31.92
C SER A 822 13.05 -28.44 31.67
N PHE A 823 12.16 -27.84 32.46
CA PHE A 823 11.64 -26.49 32.21
C PHE A 823 11.81 -25.55 33.39
N GLY A 824 12.36 -26.03 34.52
CA GLY A 824 12.63 -25.19 35.68
C GLY A 824 11.39 -24.79 36.46
N VAL A 825 10.29 -25.53 36.29
CA VAL A 825 9.02 -25.28 37.02
C VAL A 825 9.25 -25.47 38.52
N GLN A 826 8.86 -24.45 39.29
CA GLN A 826 8.99 -24.38 40.75
C GLN A 826 7.78 -23.62 41.33
N LYS A 827 7.73 -23.41 42.65
CA LYS A 827 6.58 -22.75 43.30
C LYS A 827 6.33 -21.33 42.79
N ASP A 828 7.38 -20.64 42.36
CA ASP A 828 7.42 -19.26 41.89
C ASP A 828 7.52 -19.14 40.36
N ARG A 829 7.60 -20.26 39.63
CA ARG A 829 7.83 -20.29 38.18
C ARG A 829 7.03 -21.39 37.52
N SER A 830 6.12 -21.03 36.63
CA SER A 830 5.26 -21.97 35.89
C SER A 830 5.50 -21.91 34.38
N LEU A 831 4.69 -22.65 33.63
CA LEU A 831 4.56 -22.55 32.18
C LEU A 831 3.20 -21.96 31.82
N ASN A 832 3.17 -21.15 30.77
CA ASN A 832 1.95 -20.56 30.25
C ASN A 832 1.37 -21.46 29.14
N PRO A 833 0.10 -21.87 29.25
CA PRO A 833 -0.57 -22.66 28.23
C PRO A 833 -1.00 -21.80 27.05
N PHE A 834 -1.00 -22.39 25.86
CA PHE A 834 -1.55 -21.83 24.64
C PHE A 834 -2.25 -22.93 23.85
N GLU A 835 -3.52 -22.75 23.53
CA GLU A 835 -4.33 -23.78 22.89
C GLU A 835 -4.30 -23.71 21.36
N GLY A 836 -4.27 -24.87 20.73
CA GLY A 836 -4.48 -25.01 19.28
C GLY A 836 -5.97 -25.00 18.92
N MET A 837 -6.29 -24.37 17.78
CA MET A 837 -7.64 -24.31 17.19
C MET A 837 -7.53 -24.66 15.70
N PRO A 838 -8.43 -25.45 15.08
CA PRO A 838 -9.68 -25.97 15.62
C PRO A 838 -9.46 -27.11 16.61
N ARG A 839 -10.50 -27.42 17.39
CA ARG A 839 -10.46 -28.39 18.49
C ARG A 839 -10.79 -29.80 18.00
N GLY A 840 -10.09 -30.25 16.96
CA GLY A 840 -10.34 -31.52 16.30
C GLY A 840 -10.19 -31.42 14.79
N ILE A 841 -10.48 -32.52 14.08
CA ILE A 841 -10.29 -32.61 12.63
C ILE A 841 -11.61 -32.80 11.85
N GLN A 842 -12.73 -32.94 12.55
CA GLN A 842 -14.07 -33.11 11.99
C GLN A 842 -15.13 -32.46 12.90
N ALA A 843 -16.35 -32.31 12.38
CA ALA A 843 -17.46 -31.70 13.12
C ALA A 843 -17.80 -32.47 14.41
N GLY A 844 -18.05 -31.74 15.49
CA GLY A 844 -18.41 -32.30 16.80
C GLY A 844 -17.25 -32.85 17.64
N ASP A 845 -16.02 -32.87 17.10
CA ASP A 845 -14.82 -33.11 17.90
C ASP A 845 -14.58 -31.94 18.87
N ARG A 846 -13.96 -32.25 20.00
CA ARG A 846 -13.46 -31.25 20.96
C ARG A 846 -12.22 -31.78 21.68
N GLN A 847 -11.17 -31.95 20.88
CA GLN A 847 -9.85 -32.40 21.28
C GLN A 847 -8.85 -31.26 21.03
N THR A 848 -8.17 -30.80 22.08
CA THR A 848 -7.29 -29.63 22.01
C THR A 848 -5.89 -30.02 22.43
N TRP A 849 -4.94 -29.72 21.55
CA TRP A 849 -3.53 -29.68 21.93
C TRP A 849 -3.25 -28.37 22.67
N VAL A 850 -2.74 -28.48 23.89
CA VAL A 850 -2.27 -27.37 24.71
C VAL A 850 -0.75 -27.36 24.66
N SER A 851 -0.20 -26.34 24.01
CA SER A 851 1.24 -26.07 23.98
C SER A 851 1.66 -25.25 25.18
N TYR A 852 2.90 -25.39 25.63
CA TYR A 852 3.40 -24.67 26.79
C TYR A 852 4.59 -23.76 26.44
N PHE A 853 4.64 -22.62 27.10
CA PHE A 853 5.66 -21.59 26.95
C PHE A 853 6.24 -21.22 28.31
N ARG A 854 7.46 -20.68 28.32
CA ARG A 854 8.06 -20.15 29.56
C ARG A 854 7.27 -18.92 30.01
N ASP A 855 7.08 -18.80 31.31
CA ASP A 855 6.47 -17.61 31.92
C ASP A 855 7.43 -16.42 31.89
N MET A 856 7.42 -15.71 30.76
CA MET A 856 8.28 -14.57 30.46
C MET A 856 7.48 -13.57 29.60
N SER A 857 7.76 -12.27 29.73
CA SER A 857 7.20 -11.26 28.82
C SER A 857 7.49 -11.64 27.37
N GLY A 858 6.47 -11.57 26.51
CA GLY A 858 6.55 -12.05 25.13
C GLY A 858 6.59 -13.58 25.02
N MET A 859 5.79 -14.29 25.83
CA MET A 859 5.81 -15.75 25.93
C MET A 859 5.75 -16.48 24.59
N TYR A 860 5.09 -15.90 23.57
CA TYR A 860 4.87 -16.51 22.26
C TYR A 860 6.14 -16.92 21.51
N ILE A 861 7.30 -16.40 21.89
CA ILE A 861 8.60 -16.78 21.34
C ILE A 861 9.49 -17.57 22.32
N HIS A 862 8.92 -18.11 23.40
CA HIS A 862 9.58 -18.97 24.39
C HIS A 862 8.94 -20.36 24.52
N PRO A 863 8.74 -21.12 23.41
CA PRO A 863 8.08 -22.40 23.45
C PRO A 863 8.92 -23.43 24.21
N VAL A 864 8.26 -24.37 24.86
CA VAL A 864 8.92 -25.55 25.41
C VAL A 864 8.53 -26.80 24.64
N GLY A 865 9.39 -27.81 24.60
CA GLY A 865 9.13 -29.07 23.91
C GLY A 865 8.15 -29.97 24.67
N PHE A 866 7.03 -29.43 25.15
CA PHE A 866 6.00 -30.14 25.90
C PHE A 866 4.60 -29.67 25.49
N GLU A 867 3.75 -30.60 25.07
CA GLU A 867 2.36 -30.35 24.67
C GLU A 867 1.45 -31.48 25.17
N VAL A 868 0.17 -31.19 25.44
CA VAL A 868 -0.80 -32.16 25.97
C VAL A 868 -2.07 -32.15 25.13
N LEU A 869 -2.52 -33.31 24.68
CA LEU A 869 -3.81 -33.48 24.01
C LEU A 869 -4.90 -33.80 25.03
N VAL A 870 -5.88 -32.92 25.14
CA VAL A 870 -7.02 -33.10 26.05
C VAL A 870 -8.29 -33.33 25.24
N ASN A 871 -9.04 -34.37 25.60
CA ASN A 871 -10.42 -34.54 25.13
C ASN A 871 -11.37 -33.93 26.16
N HIS A 872 -12.00 -32.82 25.77
CA HIS A 872 -12.95 -32.07 26.60
C HIS A 872 -14.31 -31.93 25.92
N ARG A 873 -14.70 -32.94 25.13
CA ARG A 873 -15.99 -32.99 24.44
C ARG A 873 -17.20 -32.99 25.35
N SER A 874 -17.10 -33.62 26.52
CA SER A 874 -18.18 -33.55 27.51
C SER A 874 -18.23 -32.16 28.13
N THR A 875 -19.43 -31.62 28.36
CA THR A 875 -19.60 -30.42 29.19
C THR A 875 -19.26 -30.69 30.66
N ASN A 876 -19.26 -31.96 31.09
CA ASN A 876 -18.87 -32.36 32.43
C ASN A 876 -17.36 -32.60 32.53
N ALA A 877 -16.65 -31.73 33.24
CA ALA A 877 -15.20 -31.78 33.40
C ALA A 877 -14.67 -33.08 34.04
N SER A 878 -15.49 -33.80 34.81
CA SER A 878 -15.09 -35.12 35.37
C SER A 878 -14.95 -36.22 34.31
N GLN A 879 -15.45 -36.01 33.10
CA GLN A 879 -15.35 -36.95 31.98
C GLN A 879 -14.23 -36.58 31.00
N TRP A 880 -13.47 -35.52 31.30
CA TRP A 880 -12.32 -35.13 30.49
C TRP A 880 -11.17 -36.11 30.70
N ARG A 881 -10.36 -36.28 29.65
CA ARG A 881 -9.20 -37.18 29.69
C ARG A 881 -8.04 -36.60 28.91
N VAL A 882 -6.84 -36.94 29.36
CA VAL A 882 -5.60 -36.74 28.59
C VAL A 882 -5.49 -37.90 27.63
N GLU A 883 -5.41 -37.62 26.34
CA GLU A 883 -5.34 -38.65 25.30
C GLU A 883 -3.88 -38.97 24.95
N LYS A 884 -3.02 -37.94 24.88
CA LYS A 884 -1.59 -38.07 24.55
C LYS A 884 -0.78 -36.91 25.10
N LEU A 885 0.53 -37.12 25.19
CA LEU A 885 1.52 -36.09 25.49
C LEU A 885 2.59 -36.07 24.40
N LEU A 886 3.12 -34.89 24.11
CA LEU A 886 4.35 -34.71 23.34
C LEU A 886 5.44 -34.21 24.29
N TYR A 887 6.59 -34.89 24.31
CA TYR A 887 7.80 -34.41 24.99
C TYR A 887 9.01 -34.56 24.08
N ASN A 888 9.69 -33.45 23.80
CA ASN A 888 10.90 -33.38 22.96
C ASN A 888 10.74 -34.09 21.59
N GLY A 889 9.60 -33.88 20.92
CA GLY A 889 9.30 -34.48 19.62
C GLY A 889 8.85 -35.96 19.66
N GLN A 890 8.67 -36.55 20.85
CA GLN A 890 8.19 -37.93 21.01
C GLN A 890 6.80 -37.95 21.66
N TYR A 891 5.93 -38.85 21.18
CA TYR A 891 4.57 -39.03 21.70
C TYR A 891 4.51 -40.10 22.80
N PHE A 892 3.62 -39.89 23.76
CA PHE A 892 3.35 -40.79 24.88
C PHE A 892 1.84 -40.93 25.08
N GLU A 893 1.39 -42.12 25.45
CA GLU A 893 -0.02 -42.44 25.70
C GLU A 893 -0.48 -41.97 27.09
N SER A 894 0.44 -41.83 28.05
CA SER A 894 0.12 -41.36 29.40
C SER A 894 1.28 -40.66 30.11
N ALA A 895 0.96 -39.96 31.21
CA ALA A 895 1.95 -39.34 32.08
C ALA A 895 2.86 -40.41 32.72
N GLU A 896 2.29 -41.56 33.08
CA GLU A 896 2.99 -42.68 33.70
C GLU A 896 4.03 -43.30 32.74
N GLU A 897 3.68 -43.46 31.46
CA GLU A 897 4.62 -43.93 30.43
C GLU A 897 5.81 -42.97 30.26
N LEU A 898 5.53 -41.66 30.21
CA LEU A 898 6.57 -40.64 30.15
C LEU A 898 7.49 -40.71 31.38
N ILE A 899 6.94 -40.88 32.59
CA ILE A 899 7.72 -41.03 33.83
C ILE A 899 8.63 -42.26 33.76
N GLU A 900 8.11 -43.41 33.35
CA GLU A 900 8.88 -44.66 33.24
C GLU A 900 10.05 -44.49 32.28
N LYS A 901 9.77 -44.02 31.06
CA LYS A 901 10.79 -43.83 30.01
C LYS A 901 11.81 -42.75 30.38
N TYR A 902 11.38 -41.67 31.02
CA TYR A 902 12.26 -40.58 31.47
C TYR A 902 13.22 -41.02 32.58
N ASN A 903 12.71 -41.75 33.59
CA ASN A 903 13.55 -42.25 34.69
C ASN A 903 14.45 -43.40 34.24
N GLY A 904 14.00 -44.23 33.30
CA GLY A 904 14.79 -45.31 32.70
C GLY A 904 15.86 -44.85 31.70
N GLY A 905 15.98 -43.55 31.43
CA GLY A 905 16.98 -43.02 30.49
C GLY A 905 16.74 -43.41 29.02
N ARG A 906 15.50 -43.77 28.67
CA ARG A 906 15.13 -44.26 27.32
C ARG A 906 14.76 -43.13 26.35
N ILE A 907 14.81 -41.87 26.79
CA ILE A 907 14.45 -40.69 25.99
C ILE A 907 15.46 -39.55 26.19
N ASN A 908 15.60 -38.71 25.17
CA ASN A 908 16.45 -37.52 25.23
C ASN A 908 15.79 -36.44 26.09
N LYS A 909 16.42 -36.13 27.22
CA LYS A 909 15.92 -35.14 28.18
C LYS A 909 16.21 -33.72 27.70
N ILE A 910 15.20 -32.86 27.74
CA ILE A 910 15.39 -31.42 27.74
C ILE A 910 15.96 -31.06 29.12
N VAL A 911 17.01 -30.24 29.16
CA VAL A 911 17.64 -29.78 30.40
C VAL A 911 17.35 -28.30 30.57
N TYR A 912 16.79 -27.92 31.71
CA TYR A 912 16.53 -26.51 31.97
C TYR A 912 17.82 -25.71 32.02
N ARG A 913 17.86 -24.64 31.22
CA ARG A 913 18.85 -23.57 31.32
C ARG A 913 18.12 -22.25 31.57
N LYS A 914 18.71 -21.40 32.40
CA LYS A 914 18.27 -20.01 32.55
C LYS A 914 18.71 -19.25 31.30
N ILE A 915 17.77 -18.57 30.65
CA ILE A 915 17.99 -17.79 29.44
C ILE A 915 17.60 -16.32 29.68
N ALA A 916 18.17 -15.41 28.91
CA ALA A 916 17.78 -13.99 28.93
C ALA A 916 16.44 -13.80 28.19
N ASN A 917 15.66 -12.79 28.58
CA ASN A 917 14.42 -12.47 27.87
C ASN A 917 14.68 -11.60 26.63
N TYR A 918 14.91 -12.24 25.49
CA TYR A 918 15.06 -11.56 24.20
C TYR A 918 13.73 -11.03 23.62
N ALA A 919 12.58 -11.43 24.19
CA ALA A 919 11.26 -10.97 23.76
C ALA A 919 10.83 -9.66 24.44
N SER A 920 11.54 -9.20 25.48
CA SER A 920 11.11 -8.03 26.24
C SER A 920 11.11 -6.77 25.38
N LEU A 921 9.97 -6.07 25.37
CA LEU A 921 9.82 -4.75 24.73
C LEU A 921 10.20 -3.59 25.65
N LYS A 922 10.69 -3.87 26.86
CA LYS A 922 11.15 -2.83 27.78
C LYS A 922 12.36 -2.12 27.18
N PRO A 923 12.37 -0.77 27.11
CA PRO A 923 13.51 0.00 26.60
C PRO A 923 14.79 -0.38 27.33
N LYS A 924 15.87 -0.60 26.55
CA LYS A 924 17.21 -0.87 27.09
C LYS A 924 18.08 0.38 27.22
N VAL A 925 17.69 1.45 26.54
CA VAL A 925 18.38 2.73 26.48
C VAL A 925 17.45 3.84 26.97
N LYS A 926 18.02 4.93 27.47
CA LYS A 926 17.22 6.10 27.90
C LYS A 926 16.65 6.83 26.68
N PRO A 927 15.41 7.34 26.75
CA PRO A 927 14.85 8.16 25.67
C PRO A 927 15.68 9.41 25.40
N THR A 928 15.96 9.70 24.12
CA THR A 928 16.82 10.82 23.69
C THR A 928 16.04 12.07 23.28
N GLY A 929 14.73 11.97 23.06
CA GLY A 929 13.84 13.06 22.68
C GLY A 929 12.59 12.56 21.96
N PHE A 930 11.78 13.48 21.43
CA PHE A 930 10.62 13.12 20.60
C PHE A 930 10.90 13.31 19.11
N GLY A 931 10.35 12.42 18.30
CA GLY A 931 10.16 12.69 16.86
C GLY A 931 9.18 13.86 16.63
N PRO A 932 9.02 14.29 15.37
CA PRO A 932 8.07 15.35 15.02
C PRO A 932 6.64 15.02 15.48
N GLN A 933 5.87 16.03 15.87
CA GLN A 933 4.50 15.89 16.38
C GLN A 933 3.51 16.63 15.47
N GLN A 934 2.31 16.05 15.32
CA GLN A 934 1.18 16.64 14.59
C GLN A 934 0.33 17.51 15.53
N LEU A 935 0.21 18.81 15.25
CA LEU A 935 -0.47 19.78 16.12
C LEU A 935 -1.52 20.62 15.36
N TYR A 936 -2.66 20.91 16.00
CA TYR A 936 -3.72 21.75 15.45
C TYR A 936 -3.54 23.23 15.83
N LEU A 937 -2.99 24.03 14.91
CA LEU A 937 -2.72 25.45 15.17
C LEU A 937 -3.99 26.34 15.20
N GLN A 938 -5.07 25.91 14.53
CA GLN A 938 -6.34 26.66 14.43
C GLN A 938 -7.56 25.85 14.94
N GLY A 939 -7.31 24.81 15.74
CA GLY A 939 -8.34 23.86 16.16
C GLY A 939 -8.61 22.75 15.14
N LYS A 940 -9.47 21.80 15.51
CA LYS A 940 -9.83 20.63 14.69
C LYS A 940 -10.84 21.00 13.61
N ARG A 941 -10.72 20.42 12.41
CA ARG A 941 -11.69 20.59 11.30
C ARG A 941 -12.72 19.46 11.21
N PHE A 942 -12.79 18.66 12.26
CA PHE A 942 -13.78 17.60 12.44
C PHE A 942 -14.43 17.72 13.83
N SER A 943 -15.63 17.17 13.96
CA SER A 943 -16.35 17.05 15.23
C SER A 943 -16.91 15.65 15.39
N VAL A 944 -17.02 15.23 16.65
CA VAL A 944 -17.60 13.96 17.05
C VAL A 944 -18.66 14.26 18.10
N GLN A 945 -19.87 13.77 17.89
CA GLN A 945 -20.97 13.88 18.85
C GLN A 945 -21.76 12.58 18.80
N ASN A 946 -22.05 11.99 19.96
CA ASN A 946 -22.60 10.64 20.07
C ASN A 946 -21.74 9.66 19.25
N ASN A 947 -22.35 8.92 18.31
CA ASN A 947 -21.67 8.05 17.36
C ASN A 947 -21.59 8.63 15.94
N GLN A 948 -21.68 9.95 15.77
CA GLN A 948 -21.57 10.63 14.47
C GLN A 948 -20.26 11.40 14.36
N VAL A 949 -19.62 11.31 13.20
CA VAL A 949 -18.43 12.07 12.85
C VAL A 949 -18.76 12.99 11.67
N LEU A 950 -18.36 14.26 11.78
CA LEU A 950 -18.40 15.24 10.70
C LEU A 950 -16.98 15.71 10.41
N TYR A 951 -16.55 15.66 9.15
CA TYR A 951 -15.22 16.11 8.72
C TYR A 951 -15.29 16.75 7.34
N LEU A 952 -15.17 18.08 7.26
CA LEU A 952 -15.31 18.82 6.00
C LEU A 952 -16.64 18.46 5.29
N ASP A 953 -16.57 17.72 4.19
CA ASP A 953 -17.71 17.25 3.39
C ASP A 953 -18.18 15.82 3.76
N TRP A 954 -17.49 15.16 4.69
CA TRP A 954 -17.81 13.82 5.18
C TRP A 954 -18.77 13.82 6.37
N SER A 955 -19.65 12.83 6.39
CA SER A 955 -20.47 12.46 7.54
C SER A 955 -20.63 10.95 7.58
N PHE A 956 -20.50 10.34 8.76
CA PHE A 956 -20.79 8.93 8.96
C PHE A 956 -21.14 8.66 10.42
N ALA A 957 -21.88 7.58 10.66
CA ALA A 957 -22.03 6.99 11.98
C ALA A 957 -20.99 5.88 12.20
N PHE A 958 -20.65 5.55 13.44
CA PHE A 958 -19.73 4.45 13.74
C PHE A 958 -20.25 3.56 14.87
N GLY A 959 -19.65 2.38 14.98
CA GLY A 959 -19.83 1.43 16.08
C GLY A 959 -18.73 0.39 16.15
N LEU A 960 -18.73 -0.43 17.19
CA LEU A 960 -17.77 -1.50 17.45
C LEU A 960 -18.51 -2.74 17.96
N SER A 961 -18.67 -3.74 17.08
CA SER A 961 -19.21 -5.03 17.45
C SER A 961 -18.21 -5.79 18.32
N SER A 962 -18.68 -6.50 19.35
CA SER A 962 -17.81 -7.35 20.17
C SER A 962 -17.25 -8.54 19.38
N SER A 963 -17.94 -9.02 18.35
CA SER A 963 -17.51 -10.18 17.54
C SER A 963 -16.62 -9.78 16.37
N THR A 964 -17.05 -8.84 15.52
CA THR A 964 -16.31 -8.50 14.28
C THR A 964 -15.46 -7.24 14.37
N GLY A 965 -15.69 -6.38 15.37
CA GLY A 965 -14.93 -5.16 15.57
C GLY A 965 -15.53 -3.93 14.87
N MET A 966 -14.67 -3.16 14.19
CA MET A 966 -14.93 -1.79 13.74
C MET A 966 -15.95 -1.71 12.59
N ARG A 967 -16.89 -0.75 12.66
CA ARG A 967 -17.94 -0.53 11.64
C ARG A 967 -18.26 0.96 11.47
N VAL A 968 -18.56 1.39 10.25
CA VAL A 968 -19.12 2.71 9.93
C VAL A 968 -20.34 2.60 9.03
N PHE A 969 -21.31 3.50 9.21
CA PHE A 969 -22.63 3.47 8.57
C PHE A 969 -23.03 4.83 8.01
N ASP A 970 -23.98 4.83 7.07
CA ASP A 970 -24.51 6.03 6.38
C ASP A 970 -23.37 6.96 5.94
N ILE A 971 -22.40 6.39 5.22
CA ILE A 971 -21.20 7.09 4.80
C ILE A 971 -21.60 8.04 3.69
N ARG A 972 -21.47 9.35 3.96
CA ARG A 972 -21.85 10.41 3.05
C ARG A 972 -20.69 11.33 2.72
N PHE A 973 -20.61 11.72 1.45
CA PHE A 973 -19.69 12.75 0.97
C PHE A 973 -20.50 13.83 0.23
N LYS A 974 -20.34 15.09 0.63
CA LYS A 974 -21.12 16.24 0.12
C LYS A 974 -22.64 16.06 0.27
N GLY A 975 -23.07 15.29 1.27
CA GLY A 975 -24.49 15.01 1.57
C GLY A 975 -25.05 13.74 0.91
N GLU A 976 -24.40 13.25 -0.14
CA GLU A 976 -24.82 12.04 -0.85
C GLU A 976 -24.26 10.79 -0.17
N ARG A 977 -25.08 9.73 -0.07
CA ARG A 977 -24.63 8.44 0.46
C ARG A 977 -23.78 7.72 -0.61
N ILE A 978 -22.63 7.20 -0.17
CA ILE A 978 -21.74 6.38 -1.00
C ILE A 978 -21.79 4.90 -0.60
N ALA A 979 -22.00 4.63 0.69
CA ALA A 979 -22.11 3.29 1.24
C ALA A 979 -23.02 3.32 2.48
N TYR A 980 -23.83 2.28 2.62
CA TYR A 980 -24.64 2.05 3.80
C TYR A 980 -23.80 1.53 4.96
N GLU A 981 -22.86 0.62 4.70
CA GLU A 981 -21.99 -0.01 5.72
C GLU A 981 -20.59 -0.29 5.16
N LEU A 982 -19.56 0.02 5.95
CA LEU A 982 -18.20 -0.49 5.80
C LEU A 982 -17.76 -1.09 7.14
N SER A 983 -17.45 -2.39 7.17
CA SER A 983 -17.18 -3.09 8.42
C SER A 983 -16.16 -4.22 8.29
N VAL A 984 -15.41 -4.45 9.36
CA VAL A 984 -14.57 -5.66 9.51
C VAL A 984 -15.49 -6.87 9.69
N GLN A 985 -15.17 -7.97 9.04
CA GLN A 985 -15.93 -9.22 9.12
C GLN A 985 -15.09 -10.38 9.66
N GLU A 986 -13.83 -10.50 9.24
CA GLU A 986 -12.95 -11.58 9.69
C GLU A 986 -11.46 -11.21 9.59
N ALA A 987 -10.67 -11.74 10.52
CA ALA A 987 -9.23 -11.93 10.40
C ALA A 987 -8.92 -13.41 10.62
N MET A 988 -8.25 -14.05 9.67
CA MET A 988 -7.90 -15.46 9.74
C MET A 988 -6.40 -15.63 9.61
N SER A 989 -5.82 -16.53 10.42
CA SER A 989 -4.42 -16.94 10.28
C SER A 989 -4.27 -18.45 10.25
N VAL A 990 -3.40 -18.96 9.36
CA VAL A 990 -3.16 -20.39 9.16
C VAL A 990 -1.68 -20.68 9.32
N TYR A 991 -1.32 -21.55 10.27
CA TYR A 991 0.07 -21.84 10.64
C TYR A 991 0.55 -23.21 10.13
N GLY A 992 1.85 -23.30 9.87
CA GLY A 992 2.56 -24.56 9.65
C GLY A 992 3.51 -24.88 10.81
N SER A 993 3.53 -26.13 11.26
CA SER A 993 4.47 -26.64 12.25
C SER A 993 4.56 -28.16 12.17
N ILE A 994 5.65 -28.72 12.69
CA ILE A 994 5.80 -30.15 12.93
C ILE A 994 5.21 -30.58 14.28
N THR A 995 5.05 -29.65 15.22
CA THR A 995 4.46 -29.96 16.54
C THR A 995 2.94 -29.86 16.47
N PRO A 996 2.21 -30.79 17.12
CA PRO A 996 0.76 -30.94 16.94
C PRO A 996 -0.04 -29.68 17.28
N GLY A 997 0.36 -28.98 18.35
CA GLY A 997 -0.35 -27.82 18.88
C GLY A 997 -0.34 -26.62 17.94
N VAL A 998 0.65 -26.50 17.04
CA VAL A 998 0.65 -25.46 16.01
C VAL A 998 0.35 -26.02 14.62
N MET A 999 0.61 -27.31 14.36
CA MET A 999 0.36 -27.96 13.07
C MET A 999 -1.09 -27.81 12.60
N LEU A 1000 -2.05 -27.94 13.53
CA LEU A 1000 -3.46 -27.80 13.21
C LEU A 1000 -3.97 -26.36 13.29
N THR A 1001 -3.13 -25.40 13.71
CA THR A 1001 -3.61 -24.08 14.14
C THR A 1001 -4.08 -23.20 12.99
N LYS A 1002 -5.37 -22.87 13.02
CA LYS A 1002 -6.13 -22.02 12.12
C LYS A 1002 -7.04 -21.13 12.98
N PHE A 1003 -6.65 -19.87 13.19
CA PHE A 1003 -7.48 -18.93 13.93
C PHE A 1003 -8.48 -18.25 13.02
N LEU A 1004 -9.74 -18.23 13.46
CA LEU A 1004 -10.83 -17.41 12.94
C LEU A 1004 -11.15 -16.38 14.03
N ASP A 1005 -10.59 -15.19 13.91
CA ASP A 1005 -10.53 -14.25 15.02
C ASP A 1005 -11.93 -13.70 15.38
N SER A 1006 -12.86 -13.63 14.42
CA SER A 1006 -14.26 -13.25 14.67
C SER A 1006 -14.98 -14.17 15.65
N SER A 1007 -14.60 -15.46 15.68
CA SER A 1007 -15.17 -16.47 16.58
C SER A 1007 -14.70 -16.32 18.04
N ILE A 1008 -13.54 -15.69 18.23
CA ILE A 1008 -12.97 -15.36 19.54
C ILE A 1008 -13.50 -13.99 19.98
N GLY A 1009 -13.71 -13.11 19.00
CA GLY A 1009 -14.25 -11.77 19.12
C GLY A 1009 -13.18 -10.73 18.80
N ILE A 1010 -13.06 -10.30 17.54
CA ILE A 1010 -12.10 -9.25 17.13
C ILE A 1010 -12.31 -8.00 17.99
N GLY A 1011 -13.56 -7.55 18.10
CA GLY A 1011 -13.91 -6.40 18.91
C GLY A 1011 -13.84 -6.64 20.42
N ARG A 1012 -13.76 -7.87 20.93
CA ARG A 1012 -13.51 -8.16 22.35
C ARG A 1012 -12.16 -7.61 22.80
N PHE A 1013 -11.17 -7.63 21.91
CA PHE A 1013 -9.78 -7.28 22.20
C PHE A 1013 -9.38 -5.88 21.74
N ALA A 1014 -10.34 -4.99 21.44
CA ALA A 1014 -10.06 -3.58 21.18
C ALA A 1014 -9.68 -2.85 22.49
N HIS A 1015 -8.43 -2.93 22.92
CA HIS A 1015 -7.94 -2.38 24.19
C HIS A 1015 -7.59 -0.89 24.11
N GLU A 1016 -7.15 -0.34 25.24
CA GLU A 1016 -6.69 1.04 25.38
C GLU A 1016 -5.59 1.39 24.36
N LEU A 1017 -5.78 2.50 23.62
CA LEU A 1017 -4.79 3.04 22.68
C LEU A 1017 -3.84 4.03 23.38
N THR A 1018 -2.54 3.88 23.14
CA THR A 1018 -1.49 4.71 23.74
C THR A 1018 -1.27 6.01 22.96
N ARG A 1019 -1.45 7.14 23.64
CA ARG A 1019 -1.26 8.50 23.08
C ARG A 1019 0.18 8.73 22.63
N GLY A 1020 0.36 9.19 21.40
CA GLY A 1020 1.67 9.49 20.80
C GLY A 1020 2.40 8.29 20.20
N VAL A 1021 1.86 7.08 20.34
CA VAL A 1021 2.41 5.85 19.76
C VAL A 1021 1.39 5.19 18.84
N ASP A 1022 0.22 4.83 19.38
CA ASP A 1022 -0.85 4.19 18.62
C ASP A 1022 -1.66 5.21 17.81
N CYS A 1023 -1.81 6.44 18.32
CA CYS A 1023 -2.45 7.57 17.64
C CYS A 1023 -1.74 8.89 17.99
N PRO A 1024 -1.83 9.94 17.15
CA PRO A 1024 -1.28 11.26 17.47
C PRO A 1024 -1.75 11.75 18.85
N TYR A 1025 -0.87 12.44 19.58
CA TYR A 1025 -1.15 12.85 20.96
C TYR A 1025 -2.44 13.66 21.12
N THR A 1026 -2.76 14.51 20.13
CA THR A 1026 -3.95 15.39 20.12
C THR A 1026 -5.23 14.76 19.58
N ALA A 1027 -5.24 13.45 19.27
CA ALA A 1027 -6.41 12.73 18.76
C ALA A 1027 -7.60 12.78 19.75
N VAL A 1028 -8.81 12.59 19.22
CA VAL A 1028 -10.01 12.35 20.02
C VAL A 1028 -10.05 10.86 20.35
N PHE A 1029 -10.12 10.52 21.63
CA PHE A 1029 -10.21 9.13 22.08
C PHE A 1029 -11.60 8.88 22.66
N LEU A 1030 -12.15 7.72 22.36
CA LEU A 1030 -13.49 7.33 22.76
C LEU A 1030 -13.44 6.01 23.53
N ASP A 1031 -14.30 5.91 24.53
CA ASP A 1031 -14.48 4.71 25.33
C ASP A 1031 -15.54 3.81 24.67
N THR A 1032 -15.42 2.50 24.86
CA THR A 1032 -16.41 1.51 24.38
C THR A 1032 -16.85 0.61 25.52
N VAL A 1033 -18.11 0.15 25.47
CA VAL A 1033 -18.69 -0.77 26.45
C VAL A 1033 -19.04 -2.08 25.76
N ARG A 1034 -18.64 -3.21 26.35
CA ARG A 1034 -18.84 -4.55 25.77
C ARG A 1034 -19.32 -5.55 26.82
N TYR A 1035 -20.03 -6.57 26.36
CA TYR A 1035 -20.44 -7.73 27.16
C TYR A 1035 -20.17 -9.02 26.36
N ILE A 1036 -19.05 -9.66 26.63
CA ILE A 1036 -18.68 -10.94 26.03
C ILE A 1036 -17.83 -11.75 27.02
N ASP A 1037 -18.29 -12.96 27.33
CA ASP A 1037 -17.64 -13.93 28.22
C ASP A 1037 -17.34 -13.36 29.62
N ILE A 1038 -18.26 -12.53 30.13
CA ILE A 1038 -18.26 -11.85 31.43
C ILE A 1038 -19.70 -11.74 31.95
N ASN A 1039 -19.92 -11.47 33.25
CA ASN A 1039 -21.26 -11.34 33.85
C ASN A 1039 -21.75 -9.89 34.02
N GLU A 1040 -20.92 -8.91 33.70
CA GLU A 1040 -21.26 -7.48 33.71
C GLU A 1040 -20.59 -6.78 32.53
N SER A 1041 -21.20 -5.71 32.01
CA SER A 1041 -20.60 -4.96 30.93
C SER A 1041 -19.35 -4.23 31.40
N LYS A 1042 -18.30 -4.25 30.59
CA LYS A 1042 -17.00 -3.61 30.90
C LYS A 1042 -16.76 -2.42 29.98
N THR A 1043 -16.43 -1.28 30.58
CA THR A 1043 -15.93 -0.10 29.87
C THR A 1043 -14.43 -0.24 29.64
N PHE A 1044 -14.00 -0.01 28.41
CA PHE A 1044 -12.59 0.06 28.04
C PHE A 1044 -12.30 1.45 27.52
N ARG A 1045 -11.26 2.04 28.08
CA ARG A 1045 -10.97 3.47 27.85
C ARG A 1045 -10.20 3.65 26.56
N ASN A 1046 -10.39 4.76 25.87
CA ASN A 1046 -9.58 5.14 24.72
C ASN A 1046 -9.41 4.04 23.65
N SER A 1047 -10.42 3.18 23.43
CA SER A 1047 -10.32 2.01 22.55
C SER A 1047 -10.46 2.36 21.06
N ILE A 1048 -11.00 3.55 20.79
CA ILE A 1048 -11.10 4.15 19.46
C ILE A 1048 -10.37 5.49 19.50
N CYS A 1049 -9.66 5.83 18.43
CA CYS A 1049 -9.13 7.17 18.22
C CYS A 1049 -9.53 7.74 16.85
N ILE A 1050 -9.79 9.04 16.83
CA ILE A 1050 -10.19 9.79 15.63
C ILE A 1050 -9.29 11.02 15.51
N PHE A 1051 -8.65 11.18 14.36
CA PHE A 1051 -7.75 12.29 14.13
C PHE A 1051 -7.67 12.66 12.64
N GLU A 1052 -7.50 13.94 12.38
CA GLU A 1052 -6.98 14.40 11.10
C GLU A 1052 -5.46 14.20 11.09
N HIS A 1053 -4.91 13.74 9.96
CA HIS A 1053 -3.50 13.45 9.77
C HIS A 1053 -2.99 14.14 8.50
N ASP A 1054 -1.92 14.92 8.63
CA ASP A 1054 -1.16 15.41 7.48
C ASP A 1054 -0.33 14.24 6.92
N THR A 1055 -0.60 13.84 5.68
CA THR A 1055 0.08 12.71 5.02
C THR A 1055 1.49 13.06 4.54
N GLY A 1056 1.95 14.29 4.79
CA GLY A 1056 3.27 14.78 4.45
C GLY A 1056 3.50 14.95 2.95
N ARG A 1057 2.47 14.89 2.10
CA ARG A 1057 2.51 15.05 0.63
C ARG A 1057 1.30 15.83 0.11
N PRO A 1058 1.35 16.40 -1.11
CA PRO A 1058 0.20 17.08 -1.68
C PRO A 1058 -0.86 16.08 -2.18
N LEU A 1059 -2.13 16.49 -2.11
CA LEU A 1059 -3.28 15.72 -2.62
C LEU A 1059 -3.29 15.81 -4.14
N ARG A 1060 -3.04 17.02 -4.62
CA ARG A 1060 -2.78 17.35 -6.02
C ARG A 1060 -1.95 18.61 -6.10
N ARG A 1061 -1.19 18.76 -7.16
CA ARG A 1061 -0.41 19.97 -7.44
C ARG A 1061 -0.05 20.03 -8.92
N HIS A 1062 0.24 21.23 -9.44
CA HIS A 1062 0.88 21.40 -10.74
C HIS A 1062 1.79 22.63 -10.78
N PHE A 1063 2.93 22.52 -11.46
CA PHE A 1063 3.83 23.64 -11.78
C PHE A 1063 3.81 23.82 -13.28
N SER A 1064 3.61 25.05 -13.73
CA SER A 1064 3.75 25.40 -15.14
C SER A 1064 4.67 26.61 -15.23
N ASP A 1065 5.76 26.45 -15.97
CA ASP A 1065 6.58 27.53 -16.55
C ASP A 1065 6.53 27.52 -18.10
N PHE A 1066 5.92 26.48 -18.68
CA PHE A 1066 5.68 26.35 -20.10
C PHE A 1066 4.31 26.95 -20.47
N PHE A 1067 4.29 27.93 -21.38
CA PHE A 1067 3.12 28.73 -21.81
C PHE A 1067 2.42 29.58 -20.74
N SER A 1068 2.46 29.21 -19.46
CA SER A 1068 1.93 29.99 -18.35
C SER A 1068 2.86 29.91 -17.14
N ASN A 1069 2.96 30.97 -16.34
CA ASN A 1069 3.71 30.98 -15.09
C ASN A 1069 2.74 30.82 -13.92
N SER A 1070 2.51 29.57 -13.48
CA SER A 1070 1.54 29.30 -12.42
C SER A 1070 1.89 28.09 -11.55
N TYR A 1071 1.50 28.18 -10.27
CA TYR A 1071 1.51 27.09 -9.31
C TYR A 1071 0.11 26.96 -8.70
N GLY A 1072 -0.35 25.72 -8.52
CA GLY A 1072 -1.52 25.43 -7.70
C GLY A 1072 -1.37 24.07 -7.04
N GLY A 1073 -1.77 23.96 -5.77
CA GLY A 1073 -1.67 22.72 -5.02
C GLY A 1073 -2.58 22.69 -3.79
N VAL A 1074 -2.80 21.50 -3.27
CA VAL A 1074 -3.59 21.25 -2.06
C VAL A 1074 -2.80 20.29 -1.18
N ALA A 1075 -2.50 20.68 0.06
CA ALA A 1075 -1.90 19.79 1.04
C ALA A 1075 -2.85 18.62 1.34
N ASN A 1076 -2.34 17.39 1.45
CA ASN A 1076 -3.18 16.24 1.71
C ASN A 1076 -3.27 15.94 3.20
N SER A 1077 -4.45 16.21 3.78
CA SER A 1077 -4.80 15.71 5.10
C SER A 1077 -6.05 14.83 5.06
N VAL A 1078 -6.03 13.78 5.86
CA VAL A 1078 -7.06 12.73 5.89
C VAL A 1078 -7.62 12.59 7.29
N LEU A 1079 -8.88 12.20 7.41
CA LEU A 1079 -9.42 11.77 8.70
C LEU A 1079 -9.23 10.27 8.85
N VAL A 1080 -8.63 9.85 9.97
CA VAL A 1080 -8.43 8.45 10.33
C VAL A 1080 -9.36 8.10 11.49
N PHE A 1081 -10.16 7.06 11.30
CA PHE A 1081 -10.92 6.38 12.35
C PHE A 1081 -10.23 5.03 12.64
N ARG A 1082 -9.69 4.88 13.85
CA ARG A 1082 -8.83 3.75 14.21
C ARG A 1082 -9.29 3.02 15.45
N THR A 1083 -9.13 1.69 15.44
CA THR A 1083 -9.03 0.86 16.62
C THR A 1083 -7.94 -0.20 16.46
N ILE A 1084 -7.39 -0.72 17.56
CA ILE A 1084 -6.37 -1.78 17.55
C ILE A 1084 -6.87 -2.95 18.39
N THR A 1085 -6.85 -4.14 17.81
CA THR A 1085 -7.29 -5.37 18.50
C THR A 1085 -6.11 -6.30 18.76
N ALA A 1086 -5.83 -6.59 20.04
CA ALA A 1086 -4.72 -7.46 20.46
C ALA A 1086 -5.21 -8.90 20.68
N ILE A 1087 -5.15 -9.72 19.63
CA ILE A 1087 -5.70 -11.08 19.62
C ILE A 1087 -4.55 -12.08 19.76
N GLY A 1088 -4.37 -12.59 20.97
CA GLY A 1088 -3.29 -13.52 21.29
C GLY A 1088 -1.92 -12.89 21.02
N ASN A 1089 -1.19 -13.41 20.04
CA ASN A 1089 0.15 -12.96 19.70
C ASN A 1089 0.19 -11.72 18.80
N TYR A 1090 -0.90 -11.39 18.09
CA TYR A 1090 -0.94 -10.31 17.10
C TYR A 1090 -1.78 -9.13 17.55
N ASP A 1091 -1.38 -7.94 17.11
CA ASP A 1091 -2.21 -6.74 17.15
C ASP A 1091 -2.54 -6.29 15.74
N TYR A 1092 -3.83 -6.19 15.47
CA TYR A 1092 -4.33 -5.66 14.20
C TYR A 1092 -4.73 -4.20 14.37
N ILE A 1093 -4.12 -3.34 13.58
CA ILE A 1093 -4.42 -1.91 13.51
C ILE A 1093 -5.44 -1.73 12.38
N TRP A 1094 -6.67 -1.41 12.73
CA TRP A 1094 -7.76 -1.19 11.79
C TRP A 1094 -7.94 0.31 11.54
N ASP A 1095 -7.80 0.73 10.29
CA ASP A 1095 -8.00 2.12 9.86
C ASP A 1095 -9.09 2.22 8.81
N PHE A 1096 -10.06 3.11 9.03
CA PHE A 1096 -10.88 3.69 7.97
C PHE A 1096 -10.44 5.13 7.72
N ILE A 1097 -9.99 5.41 6.51
CA ILE A 1097 -9.33 6.67 6.13
C ILE A 1097 -10.22 7.41 5.13
N PHE A 1098 -10.59 8.65 5.44
CA PHE A 1098 -11.46 9.50 4.64
C PHE A 1098 -10.67 10.64 4.02
N TYR A 1099 -10.57 10.65 2.70
CA TYR A 1099 -9.77 11.60 1.93
C TYR A 1099 -10.59 12.82 1.51
N GLN A 1100 -9.96 13.99 1.38
CA GLN A 1100 -10.64 15.20 0.89
C GLN A 1100 -11.17 15.08 -0.55
N SER A 1101 -10.68 14.09 -1.31
CA SER A 1101 -11.14 13.76 -2.68
C SER A 1101 -12.52 13.10 -2.73
N GLY A 1102 -13.05 12.58 -1.61
CA GLY A 1102 -14.22 11.70 -1.62
C GLY A 1102 -13.89 10.20 -1.64
N SER A 1103 -12.59 9.86 -1.65
CA SER A 1103 -12.14 8.46 -1.53
C SER A 1103 -12.18 7.99 -0.07
N VAL A 1104 -12.50 6.71 0.14
CA VAL A 1104 -12.40 6.02 1.44
C VAL A 1104 -11.50 4.80 1.29
N GLU A 1105 -10.62 4.56 2.26
CA GLU A 1105 -9.71 3.40 2.30
C GLU A 1105 -9.95 2.62 3.60
N ALA A 1106 -10.16 1.31 3.49
CA ALA A 1106 -10.05 0.39 4.61
C ALA A 1106 -8.67 -0.25 4.60
N LYS A 1107 -7.97 -0.17 5.72
CA LYS A 1107 -6.59 -0.61 5.82
C LYS A 1107 -6.34 -1.37 7.12
N VAL A 1108 -5.51 -2.41 7.02
CA VAL A 1108 -5.05 -3.18 8.18
C VAL A 1108 -3.52 -3.27 8.21
N HIS A 1109 -2.97 -3.20 9.41
CA HIS A 1109 -1.58 -3.53 9.68
C HIS A 1109 -1.50 -4.54 10.82
N ALA A 1110 -0.49 -5.42 10.80
CA ALA A 1110 -0.24 -6.39 11.85
C ALA A 1110 1.10 -6.11 12.54
N THR A 1111 1.11 -6.22 13.87
CA THR A 1111 2.29 -6.16 14.73
C THR A 1111 2.10 -7.09 15.94
N GLY A 1112 3.00 -7.08 16.93
CA GLY A 1112 3.00 -8.04 18.04
C GLY A 1112 4.13 -9.06 17.94
N TYR A 1113 3.89 -10.27 18.43
CA TYR A 1113 4.84 -11.38 18.40
C TYR A 1113 4.47 -12.40 17.33
N ILE A 1114 5.47 -13.00 16.70
CA ILE A 1114 5.27 -14.20 15.88
C ILE A 1114 4.86 -15.38 16.77
N SER A 1115 4.00 -16.26 16.24
CA SER A 1115 3.78 -17.57 16.85
C SER A 1115 4.98 -18.47 16.61
N SER A 1116 5.32 -19.30 17.60
CA SER A 1116 6.49 -20.17 17.53
C SER A 1116 6.25 -21.58 18.05
N SER A 1117 7.13 -22.50 17.64
CA SER A 1117 7.16 -23.89 18.08
C SER A 1117 8.55 -24.28 18.60
N TYR A 1118 8.61 -25.32 19.44
CA TYR A 1118 9.89 -25.83 19.92
C TYR A 1118 10.63 -26.55 18.78
N LYS A 1119 11.89 -26.19 18.57
CA LYS A 1119 12.71 -26.77 17.49
C LYS A 1119 12.99 -28.25 17.75
N ILE A 1120 12.56 -29.10 16.83
CA ILE A 1120 12.89 -30.52 16.77
C ILE A 1120 13.43 -30.87 15.38
N SER A 1121 13.80 -32.14 15.15
CA SER A 1121 14.27 -32.58 13.84
C SER A 1121 13.19 -32.36 12.77
N GLY A 1122 13.53 -31.75 11.65
CA GLY A 1122 12.61 -31.47 10.54
C GLY A 1122 11.84 -30.15 10.62
N SER A 1123 11.90 -29.40 11.73
CA SER A 1123 11.10 -28.18 11.90
C SER A 1123 11.39 -27.06 10.88
N LEU A 1124 12.59 -27.05 10.26
CA LEU A 1124 12.97 -26.01 9.30
C LEU A 1124 12.11 -26.02 8.01
N LYS A 1125 11.39 -27.10 7.73
CA LYS A 1125 10.39 -27.15 6.64
C LYS A 1125 9.17 -26.26 6.89
N TYR A 1126 8.98 -25.84 8.14
CA TYR A 1126 7.81 -25.09 8.61
C TYR A 1126 8.16 -23.67 9.06
N GLY A 1127 9.40 -23.22 8.88
CA GLY A 1127 9.81 -21.87 9.27
C GLY A 1127 11.29 -21.74 9.63
N HIS A 1128 11.69 -20.54 10.02
CA HIS A 1128 13.07 -20.24 10.37
C HIS A 1128 13.28 -20.29 11.89
N GLN A 1129 14.46 -20.74 12.31
CA GLN A 1129 14.89 -20.55 13.70
C GLN A 1129 15.08 -19.06 14.01
N VAL A 1130 14.51 -18.59 15.11
CA VAL A 1130 14.52 -17.17 15.53
C VAL A 1130 15.10 -16.98 16.94
N ALA A 1131 15.23 -18.06 17.71
CA ALA A 1131 15.90 -18.09 19.00
C ALA A 1131 16.40 -19.51 19.32
N GLU A 1132 17.10 -19.69 20.45
CA GLU A 1132 17.57 -21.01 20.88
C GLU A 1132 16.40 -21.98 21.09
N ASN A 1133 16.37 -23.05 20.28
CA ASN A 1133 15.28 -24.04 20.24
C ASN A 1133 13.88 -23.48 19.88
N THR A 1134 13.81 -22.37 19.13
CA THR A 1134 12.55 -21.73 18.75
C THR A 1134 12.45 -21.55 17.24
N ILE A 1135 11.38 -22.06 16.64
CA ILE A 1135 11.04 -21.85 15.23
C ILE A 1135 9.93 -20.82 15.11
N GLY A 1136 10.18 -19.76 14.36
CA GLY A 1136 9.13 -18.86 13.89
C GLY A 1136 8.35 -19.54 12.77
N ASN A 1137 7.12 -19.94 13.08
CA ASN A 1137 6.31 -20.77 12.18
C ASN A 1137 5.85 -19.96 10.96
N ILE A 1138 5.90 -20.56 9.77
CA ILE A 1138 5.32 -19.99 8.55
C ILE A 1138 3.81 -19.90 8.70
N HIS A 1139 3.24 -18.79 8.25
CA HIS A 1139 1.80 -18.57 8.29
C HIS A 1139 1.36 -17.50 7.29
N THR A 1140 0.06 -17.44 7.06
CA THR A 1140 -0.58 -16.42 6.21
C THR A 1140 -1.76 -15.81 6.94
N HIS A 1141 -2.04 -14.53 6.69
CA HIS A 1141 -3.22 -13.83 7.18
C HIS A 1141 -4.20 -13.55 6.03
N PHE A 1142 -5.49 -13.68 6.31
CA PHE A 1142 -6.59 -13.29 5.43
C PHE A 1142 -7.49 -12.32 6.18
N ILE A 1143 -7.92 -11.27 5.50
CA ILE A 1143 -8.70 -10.18 6.10
C ILE A 1143 -9.91 -9.95 5.23
N ASN A 1144 -11.09 -9.91 5.83
CA ASN A 1144 -12.35 -9.70 5.13
C ASN A 1144 -13.06 -8.46 5.66
N PHE A 1145 -13.48 -7.60 4.73
CA PHE A 1145 -14.32 -6.43 4.98
C PHE A 1145 -15.63 -6.58 4.21
N LYS A 1146 -16.73 -6.11 4.80
CA LYS A 1146 -17.99 -5.90 4.09
C LYS A 1146 -18.05 -4.45 3.61
N VAL A 1147 -18.38 -4.27 2.34
CA VAL A 1147 -18.65 -2.96 1.74
C VAL A 1147 -20.05 -3.02 1.13
N ASP A 1148 -21.03 -2.44 1.82
CA ASP A 1148 -22.41 -2.33 1.35
C ASP A 1148 -22.59 -0.98 0.67
N LEU A 1149 -22.40 -0.97 -0.66
CA LEU A 1149 -22.53 0.24 -1.48
C LEU A 1149 -24.00 0.68 -1.56
N ASP A 1150 -24.20 1.98 -1.58
CA ASP A 1150 -25.52 2.63 -1.71
C ASP A 1150 -25.27 3.97 -2.42
N ILE A 1151 -24.73 3.87 -3.64
CA ILE A 1151 -24.29 5.02 -4.43
C ILE A 1151 -25.53 5.67 -5.05
N LEU A 1152 -25.96 6.80 -4.49
CA LEU A 1152 -27.18 7.52 -4.91
C LEU A 1152 -28.47 6.67 -4.83
N GLY A 1153 -28.46 5.59 -4.02
CA GLY A 1153 -29.58 4.65 -3.87
C GLY A 1153 -29.15 3.19 -4.01
N VAL A 1154 -30.11 2.30 -3.75
CA VAL A 1154 -29.88 0.84 -3.66
C VAL A 1154 -29.80 0.13 -5.02
N GLU A 1155 -30.19 0.80 -6.10
CA GLU A 1155 -30.16 0.26 -7.46
C GLU A 1155 -28.78 0.54 -8.08
N ASN A 1156 -27.79 -0.30 -7.78
CA ASN A 1156 -26.42 -0.17 -8.27
C ASN A 1156 -26.08 -1.30 -9.25
N VAL A 1157 -25.21 -1.02 -10.22
CA VAL A 1157 -24.68 -2.01 -11.17
C VAL A 1157 -23.18 -2.22 -10.96
N PHE A 1158 -22.72 -3.45 -11.12
CA PHE A 1158 -21.29 -3.78 -11.09
C PHE A 1158 -20.73 -3.89 -12.52
N GLN A 1159 -19.62 -3.20 -12.77
CA GLN A 1159 -18.94 -3.16 -14.06
C GLN A 1159 -17.43 -3.28 -13.86
N THR A 1160 -16.75 -3.98 -14.75
CA THR A 1160 -15.29 -4.01 -14.84
C THR A 1160 -14.83 -3.18 -16.03
N LYS A 1161 -13.71 -2.48 -15.86
CA LYS A 1161 -13.08 -1.68 -16.91
C LYS A 1161 -11.59 -1.96 -16.96
N ASP A 1162 -11.07 -2.18 -18.15
CA ASP A 1162 -9.66 -2.49 -18.39
C ASP A 1162 -9.17 -1.91 -19.73
N MET A 1163 -7.91 -2.12 -20.06
CA MET A 1163 -7.32 -1.80 -21.35
C MET A 1163 -6.95 -3.05 -22.15
N LYS A 1164 -6.92 -2.95 -23.47
CA LYS A 1164 -6.21 -3.91 -24.33
C LYS A 1164 -5.51 -3.21 -25.48
N PHE A 1165 -4.36 -3.72 -25.91
CA PHE A 1165 -3.74 -3.24 -27.15
C PHE A 1165 -4.41 -3.86 -28.37
N VAL A 1166 -4.74 -3.03 -29.36
CA VAL A 1166 -5.30 -3.44 -30.65
C VAL A 1166 -4.41 -2.90 -31.76
N GLU A 1167 -4.21 -3.70 -32.80
CA GLU A 1167 -3.51 -3.26 -34.00
C GLU A 1167 -4.47 -2.43 -34.88
N GLU A 1168 -4.22 -1.13 -35.00
CA GLU A 1168 -5.05 -0.17 -35.72
C GLU A 1168 -4.33 0.35 -36.97
N GLU A 1169 -5.07 0.55 -38.07
CA GLU A 1169 -4.54 1.17 -39.28
C GLU A 1169 -4.35 2.68 -39.08
N LEU A 1170 -3.24 3.23 -39.58
CA LEU A 1170 -2.95 4.66 -39.50
C LEU A 1170 -3.61 5.39 -40.68
N PRO A 1171 -4.68 6.19 -40.48
CA PRO A 1171 -5.46 6.72 -41.61
C PRO A 1171 -4.69 7.69 -42.52
N TRP A 1172 -3.61 8.30 -42.02
CA TRP A 1172 -2.75 9.19 -42.79
C TRP A 1172 -1.58 8.48 -43.49
N LEU A 1173 -1.36 7.19 -43.21
CA LEU A 1173 -0.31 6.34 -43.79
C LEU A 1173 -0.89 4.96 -44.19
N PRO A 1174 -1.52 4.85 -45.37
CA PRO A 1174 -2.15 3.61 -45.82
C PRO A 1174 -1.19 2.40 -45.79
N GLY A 1175 -1.68 1.27 -45.28
CA GLY A 1175 -0.91 0.02 -45.17
C GLY A 1175 0.07 -0.03 -43.99
N LYS A 1176 0.12 1.01 -43.15
CA LYS A 1176 0.85 1.02 -41.89
C LYS A 1176 -0.10 0.89 -40.71
N LYS A 1177 0.36 0.22 -39.66
CA LYS A 1177 -0.42 -0.05 -38.45
C LYS A 1177 0.38 0.28 -37.20
N ALA A 1178 -0.32 0.49 -36.09
CA ALA A 1178 0.28 0.67 -34.76
C ALA A 1178 -0.55 -0.05 -33.70
N PHE A 1179 0.10 -0.43 -32.59
CA PHE A 1179 -0.60 -0.93 -31.41
C PHE A 1179 -1.12 0.25 -30.58
N VAL A 1180 -2.42 0.28 -30.35
CA VAL A 1180 -3.13 1.35 -29.63
C VAL A 1180 -3.96 0.78 -28.48
N PRO A 1181 -3.87 1.34 -27.27
CA PRO A 1181 -4.75 1.01 -26.15
C PRO A 1181 -6.23 1.30 -26.39
N HIS A 1182 -7.09 0.33 -26.11
CA HIS A 1182 -8.55 0.46 -26.14
C HIS A 1182 -9.13 0.22 -24.74
N LEU A 1183 -10.16 0.98 -24.38
CA LEU A 1183 -11.00 0.72 -23.23
C LEU A 1183 -11.87 -0.53 -23.49
N VAL A 1184 -11.86 -1.46 -22.54
CA VAL A 1184 -12.71 -2.64 -22.51
C VAL A 1184 -13.62 -2.51 -21.29
N GLU A 1185 -14.92 -2.65 -21.50
CA GLU A 1185 -15.92 -2.62 -20.43
C GLU A 1185 -16.75 -3.90 -20.48
N GLU A 1186 -16.91 -4.54 -19.33
CA GLU A 1186 -17.77 -5.71 -19.18
C GLU A 1186 -18.71 -5.47 -17.99
N GLN A 1187 -20.01 -5.58 -18.24
CA GLN A 1187 -21.02 -5.58 -17.19
C GLN A 1187 -21.35 -7.04 -16.89
N LEU A 1188 -21.13 -7.46 -15.65
CA LEU A 1188 -21.51 -8.80 -15.24
C LEU A 1188 -23.03 -8.87 -15.07
N GLU A 1189 -23.65 -9.88 -15.67
CA GLU A 1189 -25.06 -10.19 -15.42
C GLU A 1189 -25.21 -10.56 -13.94
N THR A 1190 -26.08 -9.84 -13.23
CA THR A 1190 -26.55 -10.27 -11.91
C THR A 1190 -27.39 -11.52 -12.12
N GLU A 1191 -27.22 -12.56 -11.30
CA GLU A 1191 -28.17 -13.68 -11.27
C GLU A 1191 -29.59 -13.10 -11.21
N GLU A 1192 -30.44 -13.45 -12.18
CA GLU A 1192 -31.87 -13.08 -12.13
C GLU A 1192 -32.41 -13.54 -10.77
N ASP A 1193 -33.15 -12.65 -10.09
CA ASP A 1193 -33.88 -12.95 -8.86
C ASP A 1193 -34.62 -14.27 -9.02
N SER A 1194 -34.00 -15.37 -8.60
CA SER A 1194 -34.73 -16.57 -8.26
C SER A 1194 -35.60 -16.13 -7.11
N PRO A 1195 -36.93 -16.08 -7.24
CA PRO A 1195 -37.76 -15.62 -6.14
C PRO A 1195 -37.47 -16.55 -4.97
N LEU A 1196 -36.83 -16.00 -3.94
CA LEU A 1196 -36.76 -16.61 -2.62
C LEU A 1196 -38.18 -17.12 -2.35
N PRO A 1197 -38.37 -18.43 -2.12
CA PRO A 1197 -39.71 -18.98 -2.15
C PRO A 1197 -40.53 -18.27 -1.07
N SER A 1198 -41.60 -17.62 -1.52
CA SER A 1198 -42.61 -17.02 -0.66
C SER A 1198 -43.32 -18.14 0.08
N HIS A 1199 -42.73 -18.62 1.17
CA HIS A 1199 -43.34 -19.66 1.99
C HIS A 1199 -44.35 -19.03 2.93
N ARG A 1200 -45.58 -18.92 2.40
CA ARG A 1200 -46.81 -18.92 3.19
C ARG A 1200 -46.72 -20.03 4.25
N GLU A 1201 -47.11 -19.70 5.46
CA GLU A 1201 -47.44 -20.67 6.52
C GLU A 1201 -48.41 -21.73 5.97
N GLN A 1202 -48.01 -23.01 6.00
CA GLN A 1202 -48.88 -24.16 6.28
C GLN A 1202 -48.05 -25.47 6.43
N PRO A 1203 -48.56 -26.51 7.15
CA PRO A 1203 -47.74 -27.39 7.97
C PRO A 1203 -47.41 -28.78 7.37
N ASN A 1204 -46.31 -29.37 7.89
CA ASN A 1204 -45.94 -30.79 7.96
C ASN A 1204 -45.89 -31.65 6.67
N GLN A 1205 -44.67 -32.00 6.23
CA GLN A 1205 -44.24 -33.37 5.88
C GLN A 1205 -42.70 -33.43 5.61
N PRO A 1206 -42.01 -34.56 5.86
CA PRO A 1206 -40.54 -34.62 5.88
C PRO A 1206 -39.94 -35.00 4.52
N LEU A 1207 -38.83 -34.37 4.14
CA LEU A 1207 -38.05 -34.72 2.94
C LEU A 1207 -36.62 -35.14 3.33
N GLY A 1208 -36.22 -36.29 2.78
CA GLY A 1208 -34.99 -37.02 3.09
C GLY A 1208 -33.70 -36.42 2.52
N ALA A 1209 -32.60 -36.94 3.04
CA ALA A 1209 -31.21 -36.54 2.78
C ALA A 1209 -30.77 -36.68 1.31
N PRO A 1210 -29.82 -35.85 0.84
CA PRO A 1210 -29.06 -36.14 -0.38
C PRO A 1210 -27.63 -36.63 -0.09
N THR A 1211 -27.24 -37.57 -0.92
CA THR A 1211 -26.02 -38.39 -0.94
C THR A 1211 -24.84 -37.66 -1.59
N LEU A 1212 -23.62 -38.04 -1.16
CA LEU A 1212 -22.31 -37.65 -1.70
C LEU A 1212 -22.16 -37.86 -3.22
N LEU A 1213 -21.46 -36.94 -3.90
CA LEU A 1213 -20.93 -37.15 -5.24
C LEU A 1213 -19.42 -36.85 -5.30
N GLN A 1214 -18.71 -37.84 -5.87
CA GLN A 1214 -17.26 -37.96 -6.04
C GLN A 1214 -16.72 -37.17 -7.24
N ALA A 1215 -15.40 -36.94 -7.22
CA ALA A 1215 -14.56 -36.34 -8.27
C ALA A 1215 -14.52 -37.13 -9.59
N PRO A 1216 -14.12 -36.51 -10.74
CA PRO A 1216 -13.87 -37.24 -11.97
C PRO A 1216 -12.36 -37.38 -12.28
N GLY A 1217 -11.92 -38.63 -12.46
CA GLY A 1217 -10.73 -39.00 -13.22
C GLY A 1217 -11.18 -39.65 -14.54
N GLY A 1218 -10.57 -39.23 -15.66
CA GLY A 1218 -10.99 -39.62 -17.02
C GLY A 1218 -10.43 -40.96 -17.53
N GLN A 1219 -10.93 -41.38 -18.71
CA GLN A 1219 -10.26 -42.20 -19.75
C GLN A 1219 -11.21 -42.36 -20.97
N LEU A 1220 -10.83 -41.87 -22.16
CA LEU A 1220 -10.34 -42.61 -23.35
C LEU A 1220 -11.41 -43.39 -24.18
N HIS A 1221 -11.82 -42.90 -25.36
CA HIS A 1221 -11.42 -43.40 -26.71
C HIS A 1221 -12.34 -43.00 -27.90
N ARG A 1222 -11.71 -42.30 -28.88
CA ARG A 1222 -11.69 -42.47 -30.37
C ARG A 1222 -12.97 -42.60 -31.26
N ARG A 1223 -13.22 -41.50 -32.02
CA ARG A 1223 -13.28 -41.30 -33.52
C ARG A 1223 -14.41 -41.96 -34.38
N PRO A 1224 -14.64 -41.53 -35.67
CA PRO A 1224 -14.37 -40.24 -36.38
C PRO A 1224 -15.45 -39.75 -37.41
N SER A 1225 -15.40 -38.48 -37.84
CA SER A 1225 -15.48 -37.98 -39.26
C SER A 1225 -15.66 -36.43 -39.29
N ALA A 1226 -14.64 -35.61 -39.63
CA ALA A 1226 -14.32 -35.06 -40.97
C ALA A 1226 -15.39 -34.06 -41.49
N ARG A 1227 -15.16 -32.79 -41.88
CA ARG A 1227 -14.04 -32.02 -42.49
C ARG A 1227 -14.31 -30.49 -42.28
N CYS A 1228 -13.33 -29.67 -41.89
CA CYS A 1228 -12.52 -28.70 -42.69
C CYS A 1228 -13.32 -27.59 -43.40
N ARG A 1229 -12.91 -26.32 -43.55
CA ARG A 1229 -11.74 -25.44 -43.30
C ARG A 1229 -12.26 -24.03 -43.72
N ALA A 1230 -11.71 -22.88 -43.37
CA ALA A 1230 -10.38 -22.50 -42.89
C ALA A 1230 -10.50 -21.36 -41.88
#